data_AF-A0A9N9WNK3-F1
#
_entry.id   AF-A0A9N9WNK3-F1
#
_cell.length_a   1.000
_cell.length_b   1.000
_cell.length_c   1.000
_cell.angle_alpha   90.00
_cell.angle_beta   90.00
_cell.angle_gamma   90.00
#
_symmetry.space_group_name_H-M   'P 1'
#
loop_
_entity.id
_entity.type
_entity.pdbx_description
1 polymer ?
#
loop_
_entity_poly.entity_id
_entity_poly.type
_entity_poly.pdbx_seq_one_letter_code
_entity_poly.pdbx_strand_id
1 'polypeptide(L)'
;MHGISGDIVHLNVGGQRFSTSKTTLNQIPETFFTSLLSGRIQSLRDETGAIFIDRDPNLFSLILNYLRTKDIDLNKCDIRALRHEAEYYSISPLIKRLLLIEEMEHSGCGDLLFYSLLPAPNIPLQEYAQAALNSSSVESDSSQSRGLVRSDSSRQQSDVPSTSRHTHSRNSSWDLRVSTQRTQHSRNPSLDLRNQHSRTSSADLNKFIKSDLGFVLGQLGQNWIDPLRVQIIKAHHNWIAVAYSHFFICYRMKDSAGWQLVFTSPFIDTSIERIAINSKMTITSSNDSINRMVAVSYGSEIKLWGIGEEKSDVIGTFNLQIRVEYLFFIGNQLVALSSTGKIGVWHSNTRHFQIQDLLQILSFDHAGSFLLLGCTNGSIYYIDMQKFPLRMKDNDLLVTELYKDPANDPITSISIYLTPKTTTEGREGLSGNWIEIAYGTKSGAVKVIVQHPETVGHGPQLFQSFFVHQSPVIKVTLSEKYLISVCSEYNHVRTWKVTRFRGMISTQPGSTPEASYKVVSLESVETNNTYLAGNSIGPFGEQDDEQLMIQKVVPEADKLYVRLASNGNRVCVIKSVDDTAISSFCVHECEGSRGMGSRPRRFLLTGHCNGCIQWWDLTTALDLYNKGELIQKSNGLSADELLQELDQCDLSNSHSTTPSSISPCISNLQNAHHTRLKSSNVTFLNQNVSHSCSDL
;
A
#
# COMPACT_ATOMS: atom_id res chain seq x y z
N MET A 1 8.19 -16.13 -75.66
CA MET A 1 7.98 -15.15 -74.57
C MET A 1 6.74 -15.58 -73.80
N HIS A 2 6.85 -15.87 -72.50
CA HIS A 2 5.70 -16.03 -71.61
C HIS A 2 5.70 -14.87 -70.62
N GLY A 3 4.58 -14.14 -70.53
CA GLY A 3 4.46 -12.96 -69.69
C GLY A 3 4.38 -13.32 -68.22
N ILE A 4 5.26 -12.74 -67.41
CA ILE A 4 5.20 -12.81 -65.95
C ILE A 4 4.10 -11.84 -65.51
N SER A 5 2.89 -12.35 -65.29
CA SER A 5 1.70 -11.52 -64.99
C SER A 5 0.81 -12.15 -63.90
N GLY A 6 1.43 -12.76 -62.89
CA GLY A 6 0.72 -13.56 -61.87
C GLY A 6 1.10 -13.31 -60.41
N ASP A 7 2.06 -12.43 -60.11
CA ASP A 7 2.67 -12.35 -58.76
C ASP A 7 2.20 -11.18 -57.88
N ILE A 8 1.53 -10.17 -58.42
CA ILE A 8 1.01 -9.04 -57.63
C ILE A 8 -0.37 -9.39 -57.07
N VAL A 9 -0.58 -9.08 -55.79
CA VAL A 9 -1.83 -9.20 -55.04
C VAL A 9 -2.27 -7.80 -54.64
N HIS A 10 -3.56 -7.51 -54.89
CA HIS A 10 -4.21 -6.30 -54.43
C HIS A 10 -5.08 -6.62 -53.21
N LEU A 11 -4.85 -5.89 -52.13
CA LEU A 11 -5.57 -5.98 -50.87
C LEU A 11 -6.27 -4.63 -50.62
N ASN A 12 -7.45 -4.67 -50.06
CA ASN A 12 -8.19 -3.50 -49.58
C ASN A 12 -8.37 -3.68 -48.06
N VAL A 13 -7.63 -2.92 -47.26
CA VAL A 13 -7.62 -3.03 -45.80
C VAL A 13 -8.29 -1.79 -45.23
N GLY A 14 -9.46 -1.97 -44.59
CA GLY A 14 -10.24 -0.86 -44.01
C GLY A 14 -10.62 0.25 -45.00
N GLY A 15 -10.66 -0.04 -46.31
CA GLY A 15 -10.91 0.92 -47.39
C GLY A 15 -9.65 1.41 -48.12
N GLN A 16 -8.45 1.24 -47.54
CA GLN A 16 -7.20 1.63 -48.19
C GLN A 16 -6.62 0.48 -49.03
N ARG A 17 -6.19 0.79 -50.27
CA ARG A 17 -5.63 -0.20 -51.18
C ARG A 17 -4.12 -0.36 -51.03
N PHE A 18 -3.70 -1.61 -50.90
CA PHE A 18 -2.30 -2.04 -50.86
C PHE A 18 -2.00 -2.98 -52.02
N SER A 19 -0.80 -2.85 -52.59
CA SER A 19 -0.29 -3.77 -53.60
C SER A 19 1.03 -4.36 -53.13
N THR A 20 1.16 -5.68 -53.25
CA THR A 20 2.35 -6.42 -52.81
C THR A 20 2.49 -7.73 -53.60
N SER A 21 3.59 -8.45 -53.47
CA SER A 21 3.74 -9.74 -54.15
C SER A 21 3.19 -10.90 -53.31
N LYS A 22 2.76 -11.99 -53.98
CA LYS A 22 2.48 -13.29 -53.35
C LYS A 22 3.68 -13.79 -52.54
N THR A 23 4.89 -13.53 -53.02
CA THR A 23 6.14 -13.94 -52.35
C THR A 23 6.34 -13.24 -51.00
N THR A 24 6.02 -11.95 -50.87
CA THR A 24 6.06 -11.22 -49.59
C THR A 24 5.01 -11.72 -48.60
N LEU A 25 3.80 -12.00 -49.07
CA LEU A 25 2.71 -12.52 -48.23
C LEU A 25 2.96 -13.96 -47.74
N ASN A 26 3.59 -14.79 -48.57
CA ASN A 26 4.01 -16.15 -48.21
C ASN A 26 5.39 -16.23 -47.55
N GLN A 27 6.03 -15.10 -47.21
CA GLN A 27 7.39 -15.04 -46.68
C GLN A 27 7.49 -15.54 -45.21
N ILE A 28 6.36 -15.83 -44.56
CA ILE A 28 6.27 -16.51 -43.28
C ILE A 28 5.16 -17.58 -43.41
N PRO A 29 5.47 -18.86 -43.20
CA PRO A 29 4.48 -19.94 -43.28
C PRO A 29 3.45 -19.83 -42.16
N GLU A 30 2.30 -20.47 -42.34
CA GLU A 30 1.22 -20.60 -41.32
C GLU A 30 0.61 -19.27 -40.84
N THR A 31 0.78 -18.19 -41.60
CA THR A 31 0.12 -16.90 -41.36
C THR A 31 -1.28 -16.86 -41.99
N PHE A 32 -2.10 -15.89 -41.55
CA PHE A 32 -3.38 -15.55 -42.18
C PHE A 32 -3.27 -15.43 -43.71
N PHE A 33 -2.22 -14.76 -44.20
CA PHE A 33 -2.02 -14.55 -45.64
C PHE A 33 -1.74 -15.85 -46.42
N THR A 34 -1.03 -16.81 -45.84
CA THR A 34 -0.85 -18.13 -46.49
C THR A 34 -2.15 -18.92 -46.58
N SER A 35 -3.04 -18.79 -45.59
CA SER A 35 -4.37 -19.39 -45.58
C SER A 35 -5.35 -18.67 -46.53
N LEU A 36 -5.22 -17.35 -46.65
CA LEU A 36 -5.92 -16.50 -47.61
C LEU A 36 -5.55 -16.83 -49.05
N LEU A 37 -4.25 -16.90 -49.36
CA LEU A 37 -3.73 -17.20 -50.71
C LEU A 37 -3.89 -18.65 -51.13
N SER A 38 -4.00 -19.60 -50.19
CA SER A 38 -4.36 -20.99 -50.47
C SER A 38 -5.86 -21.24 -50.60
N GLY A 39 -6.70 -20.19 -50.48
CA GLY A 39 -8.15 -20.29 -50.64
C GLY A 39 -8.87 -21.02 -49.48
N ARG A 40 -8.18 -21.27 -48.36
CA ARG A 40 -8.77 -21.88 -47.16
C ARG A 40 -9.70 -20.92 -46.42
N ILE A 41 -9.50 -19.62 -46.59
CA ILE A 41 -10.32 -18.55 -46.01
C ILE A 41 -11.15 -17.93 -47.14
N GLN A 42 -12.48 -17.94 -46.99
CA GLN A 42 -13.37 -17.20 -47.89
C GLN A 42 -13.12 -15.71 -47.71
N SER A 43 -12.83 -15.01 -48.81
CA SER A 43 -12.52 -13.58 -48.83
C SER A 43 -13.56 -12.81 -49.60
N LEU A 44 -14.07 -11.74 -48.99
CA LEU A 44 -14.81 -10.71 -49.71
C LEU A 44 -13.85 -9.97 -50.65
N ARG A 45 -14.40 -9.44 -51.75
CA ARG A 45 -13.64 -8.62 -52.71
C ARG A 45 -14.38 -7.32 -52.96
N ASP A 46 -13.61 -6.26 -53.17
CA ASP A 46 -14.16 -4.97 -53.57
C ASP A 46 -14.55 -4.96 -55.06
N GLU A 47 -15.16 -3.86 -55.51
CA GLU A 47 -15.60 -3.64 -56.90
C GLU A 47 -14.48 -3.77 -57.95
N THR A 48 -13.21 -3.71 -57.53
CA THR A 48 -12.02 -3.89 -58.39
C THR A 48 -11.39 -5.27 -58.27
N GLY A 49 -12.01 -6.19 -57.52
CA GLY A 49 -11.54 -7.56 -57.33
C GLY A 49 -10.39 -7.73 -56.33
N ALA A 50 -10.01 -6.66 -55.62
CA ALA A 50 -9.02 -6.71 -54.53
C ALA A 50 -9.61 -7.40 -53.30
N ILE A 51 -8.80 -8.16 -52.57
CA ILE A 51 -9.26 -8.91 -51.39
C ILE A 51 -9.50 -7.93 -50.23
N PHE A 52 -10.72 -7.89 -49.70
CA PHE A 52 -11.08 -7.02 -48.59
C PHE A 52 -10.73 -7.65 -47.23
N ILE A 53 -10.17 -6.83 -46.34
CA ILE A 53 -9.79 -7.15 -44.96
C ILE A 53 -10.29 -6.00 -44.07
N ASP A 54 -11.15 -6.29 -43.11
CA ASP A 54 -11.76 -5.29 -42.25
C ASP A 54 -10.89 -5.01 -41.00
N ARG A 55 -9.78 -4.29 -41.20
CA ARG A 55 -8.75 -3.94 -40.18
C ARG A 55 -8.17 -2.53 -40.44
N ASP A 56 -7.40 -2.00 -39.49
CA ASP A 56 -6.74 -0.69 -39.62
C ASP A 56 -5.62 -0.71 -40.69
N PRO A 57 -5.71 0.11 -41.75
CA PRO A 57 -4.67 0.18 -42.77
C PRO A 57 -3.34 0.78 -42.29
N ASN A 58 -3.34 1.62 -41.24
CA ASN A 58 -2.11 2.24 -40.74
C ASN A 58 -1.21 1.19 -40.09
N LEU A 59 -1.75 0.40 -39.16
CA LEU A 59 -1.05 -0.73 -38.55
C LEU A 59 -0.72 -1.81 -39.59
N PHE A 60 -1.62 -2.09 -40.54
CA PHE A 60 -1.33 -3.02 -41.64
C PHE A 60 -0.12 -2.58 -42.48
N SER A 61 0.11 -1.27 -42.66
CA SER A 61 1.30 -0.78 -43.37
C SER A 61 2.61 -1.19 -42.69
N LEU A 62 2.64 -1.21 -41.35
CA LEU A 62 3.78 -1.67 -40.55
C LEU A 62 3.96 -3.19 -40.64
N ILE A 63 2.85 -3.95 -40.55
CA ILE A 63 2.83 -5.39 -40.78
C ILE A 63 3.38 -5.75 -42.16
N LEU A 64 2.95 -5.04 -43.20
CA LEU A 64 3.39 -5.26 -44.58
C LEU A 64 4.87 -4.90 -44.79
N ASN A 65 5.36 -3.84 -44.14
CA ASN A 65 6.77 -3.49 -44.14
C ASN A 65 7.61 -4.55 -43.40
N TYR A 66 7.16 -5.04 -42.25
CA TYR A 66 7.81 -6.16 -41.55
C TYR A 66 7.90 -7.41 -42.44
N LEU A 67 6.84 -7.75 -43.18
CA LEU A 67 6.90 -8.89 -44.09
C LEU A 67 8.02 -8.71 -45.12
N ARG A 68 8.14 -7.51 -45.73
CA ARG A 68 9.16 -7.14 -46.73
C ARG A 68 10.59 -7.13 -46.18
N THR A 69 10.84 -6.43 -45.08
CA THR A 69 12.21 -6.12 -44.59
C THR A 69 12.68 -6.98 -43.41
N LYS A 70 11.76 -7.64 -42.69
CA LYS A 70 11.95 -8.26 -41.37
C LYS A 70 12.33 -7.31 -40.23
N ASP A 71 12.10 -6.02 -40.44
CA ASP A 71 12.42 -4.92 -39.52
C ASP A 71 11.20 -3.98 -39.31
N ILE A 72 11.15 -3.27 -38.18
CA ILE A 72 10.04 -2.37 -37.80
C ILE A 72 10.58 -1.13 -37.08
N ASP A 73 10.20 0.05 -37.58
CA ASP A 73 10.35 1.32 -36.87
C ASP A 73 9.25 1.47 -35.80
N LEU A 74 9.58 1.13 -34.55
CA LEU A 74 8.65 1.17 -33.42
C LEU A 74 8.40 2.59 -32.88
N ASN A 75 9.15 3.61 -33.34
CA ASN A 75 9.08 4.98 -32.81
C ASN A 75 7.79 5.74 -33.18
N LYS A 76 6.85 5.09 -33.91
CA LYS A 76 5.66 5.72 -34.51
C LYS A 76 4.36 4.95 -34.27
N CYS A 77 4.35 3.93 -33.42
CA CYS A 77 3.17 3.10 -33.18
C CYS A 77 3.06 2.64 -31.74
N ASP A 78 1.82 2.46 -31.26
CA ASP A 78 1.57 1.69 -30.05
C ASP A 78 1.94 0.20 -30.30
N ILE A 79 2.82 -0.31 -29.44
CA ILE A 79 3.32 -1.69 -29.47
C ILE A 79 2.15 -2.68 -29.26
N ARG A 80 1.17 -2.35 -28.41
CA ARG A 80 0.02 -3.23 -28.11
C ARG A 80 -0.92 -3.33 -29.29
N ALA A 81 -1.30 -2.20 -29.89
CA ALA A 81 -2.10 -2.18 -31.12
C ALA A 81 -1.43 -2.99 -32.25
N LEU A 82 -0.12 -2.82 -32.44
CA LEU A 82 0.65 -3.60 -33.41
C LEU A 82 0.70 -5.10 -33.07
N ARG A 83 0.76 -5.46 -31.78
CA ARG A 83 0.73 -6.85 -31.30
C ARG A 83 -0.61 -7.52 -31.62
N HIS A 84 -1.73 -6.85 -31.35
CA HIS A 84 -3.07 -7.37 -31.68
C HIS A 84 -3.28 -7.57 -33.19
N GLU A 85 -2.73 -6.70 -34.04
CA GLU A 85 -2.72 -6.95 -35.50
C GLU A 85 -1.80 -8.12 -35.86
N ALA A 86 -0.61 -8.23 -35.26
CA ALA A 86 0.29 -9.36 -35.51
C ALA A 86 -0.33 -10.71 -35.10
N GLU A 87 -1.11 -10.73 -34.02
CA GLU A 87 -1.93 -11.87 -33.57
C GLU A 87 -3.04 -12.19 -34.58
N TYR A 88 -3.82 -11.20 -35.03
CA TYR A 88 -4.86 -11.38 -36.04
C TYR A 88 -4.30 -11.97 -37.35
N TYR A 89 -3.16 -11.47 -37.84
CA TYR A 89 -2.48 -12.01 -39.01
C TYR A 89 -1.65 -13.29 -38.74
N SER A 90 -1.62 -13.76 -37.49
CA SER A 90 -0.91 -14.96 -37.02
C SER A 90 0.60 -14.94 -37.29
N ILE A 91 1.23 -13.77 -37.21
CA ILE A 91 2.66 -13.56 -37.51
C ILE A 91 3.52 -13.91 -36.29
N SER A 92 3.60 -15.21 -35.98
CA SER A 92 4.30 -15.76 -34.81
C SER A 92 5.70 -15.17 -34.53
N PRO A 93 6.58 -14.92 -35.52
CA PRO A 93 7.89 -14.31 -35.26
C PRO A 93 7.83 -12.85 -34.81
N LEU A 94 6.79 -12.11 -35.20
CA LEU A 94 6.56 -10.73 -34.78
C LEU A 94 5.91 -10.68 -33.41
N ILE A 95 4.86 -11.48 -33.17
CA ILE A 95 4.19 -11.58 -31.86
C ILE A 95 5.23 -11.84 -30.76
N LYS A 96 6.13 -12.82 -30.97
CA LYS A 96 7.23 -13.13 -30.02
C LYS A 96 8.21 -11.98 -29.79
N ARG A 97 8.48 -11.14 -30.80
CA ARG A 97 9.35 -9.96 -30.64
C ARG A 97 8.65 -8.86 -29.85
N LEU A 98 7.38 -8.58 -30.16
CA LEU A 98 6.59 -7.55 -29.46
C LEU A 98 6.33 -7.95 -28.01
N LEU A 99 5.96 -9.20 -27.75
CA LEU A 99 5.86 -9.75 -26.39
C LEU A 99 7.19 -9.63 -25.62
N LEU A 100 8.33 -9.94 -26.26
CA LEU A 100 9.63 -9.82 -25.60
C LEU A 100 10.01 -8.35 -25.32
N ILE A 101 9.59 -7.40 -26.15
CA ILE A 101 9.78 -5.96 -25.89
C ILE A 101 8.89 -5.50 -24.73
N GLU A 102 7.63 -5.92 -24.69
CA GLU A 102 6.74 -5.70 -23.54
C GLU A 102 7.31 -6.34 -22.27
N GLU A 103 7.82 -7.59 -22.31
CA GLU A 103 8.51 -8.26 -21.19
C GLU A 103 9.81 -7.55 -20.78
N MET A 104 10.53 -6.90 -21.71
CA MET A 104 11.72 -6.10 -21.38
C MET A 104 11.37 -4.78 -20.69
N GLU A 105 10.24 -4.16 -21.01
CA GLU A 105 9.69 -3.03 -20.25
C GLU A 105 9.19 -3.48 -18.86
N HIS A 106 8.69 -4.71 -18.74
CA HIS A 106 8.24 -5.31 -17.48
C HIS A 106 9.34 -6.17 -16.83
N SER A 107 10.39 -5.51 -16.34
CA SER A 107 11.47 -6.20 -15.62
C SER A 107 10.95 -7.00 -14.42
N GLY A 108 11.05 -8.32 -14.49
CA GLY A 108 10.71 -9.26 -13.40
C GLY A 108 11.73 -9.30 -12.24
N CYS A 109 12.67 -8.36 -12.24
CA CYS A 109 13.53 -8.03 -11.11
C CYS A 109 13.20 -6.60 -10.66
N GLY A 110 13.26 -6.34 -9.35
CA GLY A 110 12.96 -5.02 -8.80
C GLY A 110 13.84 -3.92 -9.43
N ASP A 111 13.21 -2.77 -9.69
CA ASP A 111 13.86 -1.55 -10.17
C ASP A 111 14.97 -1.06 -9.19
N LEU A 112 15.78 -0.08 -9.59
CA LEU A 112 16.81 0.56 -8.75
C LEU A 112 16.31 1.03 -7.38
N LEU A 113 15.00 1.23 -7.25
CA LEU A 113 14.33 1.63 -6.02
C LEU A 113 14.05 0.45 -5.07
N PHE A 114 14.03 -0.79 -5.54
CA PHE A 114 13.69 -1.96 -4.73
C PHE A 114 14.80 -2.31 -3.75
N TYR A 115 14.46 -2.36 -2.46
CA TYR A 115 15.41 -2.56 -1.37
C TYR A 115 15.34 -3.97 -0.76
N SER A 116 14.14 -4.51 -0.54
CA SER A 116 13.97 -5.83 0.09
C SER A 116 12.55 -6.40 -0.04
N LEU A 117 12.46 -7.72 0.08
CA LEU A 117 11.22 -8.48 0.27
C LEU A 117 11.27 -9.17 1.64
N LEU A 118 10.28 -8.91 2.48
CA LEU A 118 9.99 -9.75 3.65
C LEU A 118 8.93 -10.79 3.26
N PRO A 119 9.19 -12.10 3.46
CA PRO A 119 8.23 -13.15 3.14
C PRO A 119 7.05 -13.15 4.11
N ALA A 120 5.93 -13.72 3.67
CA ALA A 120 4.74 -13.89 4.51
C ALA A 120 5.06 -14.74 5.76
N PRO A 121 4.54 -14.35 6.95
CA PRO A 121 4.72 -15.11 8.18
C PRO A 121 3.84 -16.37 8.20
N ASN A 122 4.17 -17.32 9.06
CA ASN A 122 3.26 -18.40 9.40
C ASN A 122 2.12 -17.86 10.28
N ILE A 123 0.89 -18.30 10.02
CA ILE A 123 -0.27 -17.98 10.86
C ILE A 123 -0.05 -18.61 12.26
N PRO A 124 -0.23 -17.86 13.36
CA PRO A 124 -0.18 -18.41 14.71
C PRO A 124 -1.21 -19.54 14.90
N LEU A 125 -0.80 -20.67 15.46
CA LEU A 125 -1.70 -21.78 15.74
C LEU A 125 -2.72 -21.38 16.82
N GLN A 126 -3.99 -21.72 16.59
CA GLN A 126 -5.08 -21.44 17.51
C GLN A 126 -5.10 -22.48 18.64
N GLU A 127 -4.93 -22.07 19.90
CA GLU A 127 -4.72 -22.96 21.07
C GLU A 127 -5.86 -23.97 21.32
N TYR A 128 -7.05 -23.73 20.77
CA TYR A 128 -8.20 -24.64 20.85
C TYR A 128 -7.93 -26.04 20.26
N ALA A 129 -6.98 -26.20 19.33
CA ALA A 129 -6.68 -27.49 18.71
C ALA A 129 -6.05 -28.52 19.68
N GLN A 130 -5.30 -28.07 20.69
CA GLN A 130 -4.65 -28.97 21.66
C GLN A 130 -5.64 -29.49 22.72
N ALA A 131 -6.70 -28.75 23.04
CA ALA A 131 -7.77 -29.24 23.91
C ALA A 131 -8.57 -30.37 23.23
N ALA A 132 -8.89 -30.22 21.94
CA ALA A 132 -9.62 -31.23 21.18
C ALA A 132 -8.83 -32.56 21.07
N LEU A 133 -7.55 -32.50 20.70
CA LEU A 133 -6.68 -33.68 20.58
C LEU A 133 -6.44 -34.42 21.91
N ASN A 134 -6.44 -33.70 23.04
CA ASN A 134 -6.33 -34.32 24.36
C ASN A 134 -7.66 -34.93 24.84
N SER A 135 -8.81 -34.45 24.33
CA SER A 135 -10.14 -34.99 24.69
C SER A 135 -10.51 -36.29 23.96
N SER A 136 -9.85 -36.64 22.86
CA SER A 136 -10.17 -37.82 22.03
C SER A 136 -9.39 -39.10 22.37
N SER A 137 -8.81 -39.20 23.58
CA SER A 137 -7.95 -40.33 23.98
C SER A 137 -8.54 -41.23 25.09
N VAL A 138 -9.81 -41.05 25.43
CA VAL A 138 -10.51 -41.86 26.45
C VAL A 138 -11.87 -42.29 25.92
N GLU A 139 -11.93 -43.44 25.21
CA GLU A 139 -13.00 -44.45 25.25
C GLU A 139 -12.85 -45.50 24.13
N SER A 140 -12.30 -46.68 24.46
CA SER A 140 -12.69 -47.97 23.85
C SER A 140 -12.03 -49.12 24.62
N ASP A 141 -12.80 -49.78 25.50
CA ASP A 141 -12.32 -50.93 26.28
C ASP A 141 -12.77 -52.27 25.65
N SER A 142 -12.04 -53.35 25.99
CA SER A 142 -12.37 -54.77 25.81
C SER A 142 -12.34 -55.39 24.39
N SER A 143 -11.27 -56.14 24.10
CA SER A 143 -11.38 -57.60 23.90
C SER A 143 -10.03 -58.33 24.06
N GLN A 144 -10.09 -59.53 24.64
CA GLN A 144 -8.96 -60.35 25.14
C GLN A 144 -8.09 -60.89 23.96
N SER A 145 -6.80 -61.23 24.10
CA SER A 145 -6.28 -62.26 25.02
C SER A 145 -4.74 -62.50 24.94
N ARG A 146 -4.12 -62.85 26.09
CA ARG A 146 -2.88 -63.66 26.31
C ARG A 146 -1.55 -63.20 25.63
N GLY A 147 -0.42 -63.00 26.33
CA GLY A 147 -0.12 -63.02 27.78
C GLY A 147 1.38 -63.29 28.06
N LEU A 148 1.80 -63.15 29.34
CA LEU A 148 3.08 -63.62 29.95
C LEU A 148 4.37 -62.82 29.54
N VAL A 149 5.34 -62.47 30.40
CA VAL A 149 5.65 -62.76 31.84
C VAL A 149 6.18 -61.48 32.56
N ARG A 150 6.13 -61.48 33.90
CA ARG A 150 6.74 -60.52 34.87
C ARG A 150 8.30 -60.65 34.88
N SER A 151 9.13 -59.89 35.62
CA SER A 151 8.99 -59.33 36.99
C SER A 151 10.08 -58.31 37.38
N ASP A 152 9.75 -57.50 38.40
CA ASP A 152 10.57 -56.79 39.41
C ASP A 152 12.12 -56.88 39.37
N SER A 153 12.89 -55.83 39.71
CA SER A 153 12.87 -55.31 41.10
C SER A 153 13.68 -54.01 41.37
N SER A 154 13.19 -53.26 42.38
CA SER A 154 13.88 -52.40 43.37
C SER A 154 14.97 -51.36 43.02
N ARG A 155 14.75 -50.14 43.54
CA ARG A 155 15.72 -49.03 43.73
C ARG A 155 16.73 -49.28 44.87
N GLN A 156 17.94 -48.70 44.77
CA GLN A 156 18.66 -47.89 45.79
C GLN A 156 19.89 -47.23 45.10
N GLN A 157 20.17 -45.93 45.24
CA GLN A 157 21.10 -45.31 46.23
C GLN A 157 22.47 -45.99 46.34
N SER A 158 23.63 -45.31 46.37
CA SER A 158 24.01 -43.90 46.07
C SER A 158 25.56 -43.81 45.98
N ASP A 159 26.09 -42.60 45.72
CA ASP A 159 27.46 -42.15 46.04
C ASP A 159 28.65 -42.37 45.08
N VAL A 160 29.72 -41.62 45.38
CA VAL A 160 30.81 -41.00 44.57
C VAL A 160 32.11 -41.04 45.45
N PRO A 161 33.40 -40.76 45.08
CA PRO A 161 34.11 -40.45 43.80
C PRO A 161 35.41 -41.28 43.49
N SER A 162 36.11 -40.93 42.38
CA SER A 162 37.60 -40.98 42.17
C SER A 162 38.30 -42.36 41.99
N THR A 163 39.41 -42.59 41.24
CA THR A 163 40.26 -41.77 40.31
C THR A 163 41.17 -42.68 39.43
N SER A 164 41.68 -42.16 38.29
CA SER A 164 42.86 -42.63 37.48
C SER A 164 42.71 -43.91 36.62
N ARG A 165 43.32 -44.09 35.42
CA ARG A 165 44.24 -43.26 34.58
C ARG A 165 44.38 -43.81 33.12
N HIS A 166 44.48 -42.92 32.11
CA HIS A 166 45.01 -43.09 30.71
C HIS A 166 44.34 -44.14 29.76
N THR A 167 44.30 -44.02 28.42
CA THR A 167 45.22 -43.44 27.38
C THR A 167 44.49 -42.95 26.09
N HIS A 168 45.17 -42.05 25.32
CA HIS A 168 45.15 -41.72 23.85
C HIS A 168 43.94 -42.00 22.91
N SER A 169 43.68 -41.26 21.82
CA SER A 169 44.03 -39.89 21.35
C SER A 169 43.18 -39.52 20.11
N ARG A 170 42.93 -38.22 19.87
CA ARG A 170 42.06 -37.67 18.80
C ARG A 170 42.78 -37.52 17.45
N ASN A 171 42.03 -37.34 16.35
CA ASN A 171 42.47 -36.44 15.26
C ASN A 171 41.33 -35.81 14.43
N SER A 172 41.67 -34.77 13.66
CA SER A 172 40.86 -34.00 12.70
C SER A 172 41.62 -33.93 11.32
N SER A 173 41.31 -33.14 10.29
CA SER A 173 40.64 -31.82 10.15
C SER A 173 40.07 -31.60 8.73
N TRP A 174 39.50 -30.39 8.50
CA TRP A 174 39.43 -29.69 7.21
C TRP A 174 40.69 -29.80 6.34
N ASP A 175 40.58 -29.83 4.99
CA ASP A 175 40.95 -28.69 4.12
C ASP A 175 40.75 -28.90 2.58
N LEU A 176 41.07 -27.86 1.79
CA LEU A 176 40.73 -27.59 0.37
C LEU A 176 41.70 -28.11 -0.74
N ARG A 177 41.19 -28.04 -2.01
CA ARG A 177 41.86 -27.93 -3.36
C ARG A 177 42.25 -29.18 -4.20
N VAL A 178 41.54 -29.33 -5.35
CA VAL A 178 42.01 -29.38 -6.77
C VAL A 178 43.49 -29.80 -7.01
N SER A 179 43.86 -30.84 -7.79
CA SER A 179 43.64 -31.02 -9.25
C SER A 179 44.21 -32.37 -9.78
N THR A 180 43.64 -32.93 -10.89
CA THR A 180 44.29 -33.79 -11.94
C THR A 180 45.08 -35.07 -11.54
N GLN A 181 45.07 -36.21 -12.25
CA GLN A 181 44.88 -36.49 -13.68
C GLN A 181 44.59 -38.00 -13.92
N ARG A 182 43.85 -38.35 -15.01
CA ARG A 182 43.98 -39.54 -15.92
C ARG A 182 44.53 -40.87 -15.34
N THR A 183 43.93 -42.07 -15.51
CA THR A 183 43.01 -42.65 -16.53
C THR A 183 42.52 -44.06 -16.02
N GLN A 184 41.72 -44.92 -16.68
CA GLN A 184 41.22 -45.04 -18.07
C GLN A 184 39.79 -45.67 -18.16
N HIS A 185 39.43 -46.24 -19.32
CA HIS A 185 38.12 -46.74 -19.80
C HIS A 185 37.64 -48.11 -19.20
N SER A 186 36.39 -48.60 -19.38
CA SER A 186 35.36 -48.30 -20.40
C SER A 186 33.92 -48.66 -19.98
N ARG A 187 32.93 -47.83 -20.39
CA ARG A 187 31.72 -48.15 -21.21
C ARG A 187 30.58 -47.12 -21.01
N ASN A 188 30.30 -46.34 -22.06
CA ASN A 188 29.04 -45.60 -22.24
C ASN A 188 28.11 -46.40 -23.18
N PRO A 189 26.79 -46.12 -23.21
CA PRO A 189 26.29 -45.15 -24.20
C PRO A 189 25.47 -43.99 -23.59
N SER A 190 25.22 -42.99 -24.44
CA SER A 190 24.59 -41.70 -24.15
C SER A 190 23.06 -41.74 -23.99
N LEU A 191 22.52 -40.75 -23.27
CA LEU A 191 21.09 -40.40 -23.29
C LEU A 191 20.94 -38.88 -23.28
N ASP A 192 20.10 -38.36 -24.18
CA ASP A 192 20.01 -36.94 -24.51
C ASP A 192 19.31 -36.07 -23.46
N LEU A 193 19.70 -34.79 -23.45
CA LEU A 193 19.20 -33.77 -22.55
C LEU A 193 17.81 -33.27 -22.99
N ARG A 194 16.75 -33.67 -22.27
CA ARG A 194 15.40 -33.10 -22.42
C ARG A 194 14.94 -32.46 -21.11
N ASN A 195 15.44 -31.25 -20.84
CA ASN A 195 15.00 -30.45 -19.69
C ASN A 195 13.55 -29.98 -19.88
N GLN A 196 12.63 -30.61 -19.16
CA GLN A 196 11.24 -30.14 -19.00
C GLN A 196 10.81 -30.28 -17.54
N HIS A 197 10.40 -29.15 -16.96
CA HIS A 197 9.62 -28.99 -15.73
C HIS A 197 10.19 -29.52 -14.39
N SER A 198 10.77 -28.60 -13.63
CA SER A 198 10.59 -28.54 -12.17
C SER A 198 10.36 -27.07 -11.75
N ARG A 199 9.11 -26.62 -11.85
CA ARG A 199 8.61 -25.43 -11.13
C ARG A 199 7.72 -25.95 -10.02
N THR A 200 8.28 -26.25 -8.85
CA THR A 200 7.50 -26.68 -7.67
C THR A 200 7.01 -25.44 -6.92
N SER A 201 5.73 -25.15 -7.08
CA SER A 201 5.04 -23.96 -6.58
C SER A 201 4.73 -24.04 -5.08
N SER A 202 5.18 -23.03 -4.32
CA SER A 202 4.69 -22.76 -2.96
C SER A 202 3.20 -22.38 -2.92
N ALA A 203 2.63 -22.00 -4.08
CA ALA A 203 1.20 -21.70 -4.23
C ALA A 203 0.26 -22.90 -3.97
N ASP A 204 0.72 -24.14 -4.21
CA ASP A 204 -0.16 -25.32 -4.10
C ASP A 204 -0.33 -25.80 -2.65
N LEU A 205 0.68 -25.62 -1.78
CA LEU A 205 0.54 -25.85 -0.34
C LEU A 205 -0.51 -24.91 0.29
N ASN A 206 -0.53 -23.64 -0.13
CA ASN A 206 -1.57 -22.70 0.30
C ASN A 206 -2.97 -23.06 -0.22
N LYS A 207 -3.11 -23.77 -1.36
CA LYS A 207 -4.40 -24.28 -1.82
C LYS A 207 -4.95 -25.41 -0.94
N PHE A 208 -4.10 -26.32 -0.46
CA PHE A 208 -4.52 -27.38 0.46
C PHE A 208 -4.93 -26.83 1.84
N ILE A 209 -4.26 -25.78 2.33
CA ILE A 209 -4.69 -25.11 3.58
C ILE A 209 -6.03 -24.36 3.37
N LYS A 210 -6.27 -23.80 2.17
CA LYS A 210 -7.53 -23.12 1.82
C LYS A 210 -8.75 -24.04 1.76
N SER A 211 -8.62 -25.33 1.40
CA SER A 211 -9.78 -26.25 1.39
C SER A 211 -10.26 -26.60 2.80
N ASP A 212 -9.33 -26.85 3.72
CA ASP A 212 -9.67 -27.49 5.00
C ASP A 212 -10.20 -26.45 6.02
N LEU A 213 -9.65 -25.24 6.02
CA LEU A 213 -10.18 -24.12 6.82
C LEU A 213 -11.53 -23.60 6.29
N GLY A 214 -11.71 -23.58 4.96
CA GLY A 214 -12.95 -23.15 4.31
C GLY A 214 -14.16 -23.97 4.72
N PHE A 215 -13.97 -25.27 4.98
CA PHE A 215 -15.06 -26.17 5.39
C PHE A 215 -15.42 -26.04 6.88
N VAL A 216 -14.49 -25.59 7.73
CA VAL A 216 -14.68 -25.51 9.20
C VAL A 216 -15.29 -24.18 9.66
N LEU A 217 -14.92 -23.04 9.04
CA LEU A 217 -15.47 -21.72 9.40
C LEU A 217 -16.69 -21.28 8.54
N GLY A 218 -17.04 -22.02 7.49
CA GLY A 218 -17.96 -21.58 6.43
C GLY A 218 -19.44 -21.34 6.79
N GLN A 219 -19.85 -21.45 8.06
CA GLN A 219 -21.25 -21.31 8.49
C GLN A 219 -21.66 -19.92 9.00
N LEU A 220 -20.77 -18.93 9.01
CA LEU A 220 -21.09 -17.54 9.38
C LEU A 220 -20.80 -16.62 8.20
N GLY A 221 -21.87 -16.00 7.66
CA GLY A 221 -21.83 -15.19 6.44
C GLY A 221 -21.20 -13.81 6.60
N GLN A 222 -19.89 -13.76 6.88
CA GLN A 222 -19.05 -12.57 6.72
C GLN A 222 -18.13 -12.72 5.51
N ASN A 223 -17.75 -11.60 4.90
CA ASN A 223 -16.81 -11.58 3.77
C ASN A 223 -15.48 -12.23 4.20
N TRP A 224 -15.10 -13.31 3.52
CA TRP A 224 -13.87 -14.03 3.78
C TRP A 224 -12.66 -13.24 3.28
N ILE A 225 -12.07 -12.45 4.17
CA ILE A 225 -10.78 -11.79 3.94
C ILE A 225 -9.67 -12.83 4.16
N ASP A 226 -8.73 -12.95 3.21
CA ASP A 226 -7.58 -13.84 3.37
C ASP A 226 -6.80 -13.47 4.66
N PRO A 227 -6.62 -14.40 5.62
CA PRO A 227 -5.99 -14.08 6.91
C PRO A 227 -4.53 -13.64 6.78
N LEU A 228 -3.89 -13.89 5.64
CA LEU A 228 -2.54 -13.41 5.33
C LEU A 228 -2.53 -12.08 4.54
N ARG A 229 -3.66 -11.50 4.13
CA ARG A 229 -3.68 -10.18 3.48
C ARG A 229 -3.18 -9.11 4.44
N VAL A 230 -2.12 -8.39 4.08
CA VAL A 230 -1.61 -7.28 4.91
C VAL A 230 -2.65 -6.16 4.96
N GLN A 231 -3.12 -5.80 6.15
CA GLN A 231 -4.18 -4.81 6.32
C GLN A 231 -3.65 -3.42 6.65
N ILE A 232 -2.68 -3.32 7.57
CA ILE A 232 -2.09 -2.03 7.98
C ILE A 232 -0.59 -2.21 8.23
N ILE A 233 0.21 -1.30 7.69
CA ILE A 233 1.62 -1.13 8.05
C ILE A 233 1.75 0.18 8.83
N LYS A 234 2.47 0.16 9.96
CA LYS A 234 2.93 1.36 10.68
C LYS A 234 4.40 1.22 11.03
N ALA A 235 5.14 2.32 10.96
CA ALA A 235 6.56 2.35 11.26
C ALA A 235 6.88 3.51 12.20
N HIS A 236 7.92 3.34 13.01
CA HIS A 236 8.38 4.35 13.96
C HIS A 236 9.87 4.09 14.29
N HIS A 237 10.74 5.02 13.88
CA HIS A 237 12.20 4.88 13.94
C HIS A 237 12.67 3.58 13.27
N ASN A 238 13.43 2.74 13.97
CA ASN A 238 13.95 1.47 13.44
C ASN A 238 12.99 0.27 13.62
N TRP A 239 11.68 0.51 13.77
CA TRP A 239 10.66 -0.52 13.96
C TRP A 239 9.52 -0.39 12.97
N ILE A 240 8.99 -1.54 12.53
CA ILE A 240 7.79 -1.66 11.71
C ILE A 240 6.85 -2.65 12.39
N ALA A 241 5.58 -2.29 12.54
CA ALA A 241 4.49 -3.16 12.93
C ALA A 241 3.56 -3.39 11.74
N VAL A 242 3.23 -4.65 11.47
CA VAL A 242 2.37 -5.06 10.34
C VAL A 242 1.21 -5.88 10.89
N ALA A 243 -0.01 -5.40 10.63
CA ALA A 243 -1.25 -6.06 11.02
C ALA A 243 -1.85 -6.84 9.85
N TYR A 244 -2.22 -8.08 10.13
CA TYR A 244 -3.09 -8.94 9.33
C TYR A 244 -4.50 -8.93 9.92
N SER A 245 -5.40 -9.79 9.43
CA SER A 245 -6.75 -9.88 9.99
C SER A 245 -6.75 -10.25 11.49
N HIS A 246 -6.03 -11.30 11.87
CA HIS A 246 -6.14 -11.91 13.21
C HIS A 246 -4.85 -11.88 14.04
N PHE A 247 -3.78 -11.28 13.54
CA PHE A 247 -2.51 -11.18 14.26
C PHE A 247 -1.67 -10.03 13.70
N PHE A 248 -0.65 -9.63 14.44
CA PHE A 248 0.34 -8.66 13.97
C PHE A 248 1.76 -9.15 14.21
N ILE A 249 2.70 -8.62 13.43
CA ILE A 249 4.13 -8.91 13.55
C ILE A 249 4.92 -7.61 13.67
N CYS A 250 6.06 -7.68 14.34
CA CYS A 250 6.96 -6.54 14.53
C CYS A 250 8.36 -6.88 14.04
N TYR A 251 8.87 -6.06 13.13
CA TYR A 251 10.23 -6.09 12.64
C TYR A 251 11.05 -4.96 13.24
N ARG A 252 12.35 -5.21 13.44
CA ARG A 252 13.35 -4.21 13.82
C ARG A 252 14.51 -4.21 12.83
N MET A 253 14.95 -3.02 12.43
CA MET A 253 16.22 -2.83 11.73
C MET A 253 17.38 -2.94 12.72
N LYS A 254 18.34 -3.81 12.41
CA LYS A 254 19.64 -3.93 13.07
C LYS A 254 20.74 -3.59 12.06
N ASP A 255 21.64 -2.69 12.43
CA ASP A 255 22.62 -2.07 11.52
C ASP A 255 23.49 -3.05 10.73
N SER A 256 23.76 -4.24 11.27
CA SER A 256 24.61 -5.27 10.66
C SER A 256 23.88 -6.40 9.93
N ALA A 257 22.56 -6.55 10.12
CA ALA A 257 21.81 -7.73 9.69
C ALA A 257 20.51 -7.39 8.93
N GLY A 258 20.31 -6.11 8.58
CA GLY A 258 19.07 -5.64 7.99
C GLY A 258 17.91 -5.75 8.98
N TRP A 259 16.73 -6.09 8.47
CA TRP A 259 15.53 -6.15 9.29
C TRP A 259 15.19 -7.58 9.70
N GLN A 260 14.84 -7.74 10.97
CA GLN A 260 14.55 -9.03 11.58
C GLN A 260 13.18 -9.03 12.25
N LEU A 261 12.45 -10.14 12.12
CA LEU A 261 11.25 -10.40 12.90
C LEU A 261 11.64 -10.51 14.38
N VAL A 262 11.00 -9.71 15.24
CA VAL A 262 11.23 -9.71 16.70
C VAL A 262 10.06 -10.36 17.43
N PHE A 263 8.84 -10.10 16.99
CA PHE A 263 7.63 -10.56 17.66
C PHE A 263 6.52 -10.87 16.66
N THR A 264 5.75 -11.93 16.97
CA THR A 264 4.50 -12.28 16.32
C THR A 264 3.46 -12.43 17.42
N SER A 265 2.31 -11.77 17.30
CA SER A 265 1.25 -11.90 18.30
C SER A 265 0.62 -13.30 18.26
N PRO A 266 0.04 -13.76 19.38
CA PRO A 266 -0.96 -14.83 19.33
C PRO A 266 -2.11 -14.46 18.38
N PHE A 267 -2.89 -15.47 18.00
CA PHE A 267 -4.13 -15.28 17.25
C PHE A 267 -5.14 -14.46 18.08
N ILE A 268 -5.88 -13.58 17.41
CA ILE A 268 -6.91 -12.70 17.96
C ILE A 268 -8.20 -13.00 17.18
N ASP A 269 -9.23 -13.49 17.87
CA ASP A 269 -10.45 -13.97 17.21
C ASP A 269 -11.21 -12.86 16.46
N THR A 270 -11.14 -11.63 16.96
CA THR A 270 -11.68 -10.42 16.33
C THR A 270 -10.68 -9.78 15.36
N SER A 271 -11.17 -9.27 14.23
CA SER A 271 -10.32 -8.63 13.23
C SER A 271 -9.68 -7.32 13.73
N ILE A 272 -8.41 -7.12 13.38
CA ILE A 272 -7.66 -5.90 13.70
C ILE A 272 -8.17 -4.73 12.87
N GLU A 273 -8.51 -3.62 13.53
CA GLU A 273 -9.01 -2.41 12.87
C GLU A 273 -8.00 -1.25 12.87
N ARG A 274 -7.17 -1.15 13.92
CA ARG A 274 -6.08 -0.17 14.02
C ARG A 274 -4.87 -0.76 14.72
N ILE A 275 -3.69 -0.28 14.35
CA ILE A 275 -2.42 -0.57 15.01
C ILE A 275 -1.63 0.73 15.19
N ALA A 276 -0.96 0.86 16.32
CA ALA A 276 -0.04 1.95 16.63
C ALA A 276 1.24 1.37 17.26
N ILE A 277 2.39 1.97 16.97
CA ILE A 277 3.68 1.56 17.53
C ILE A 277 4.42 2.78 18.09
N ASN A 278 5.08 2.59 19.22
CA ASN A 278 6.01 3.56 19.80
C ASN A 278 7.33 2.88 20.18
N SER A 279 8.43 3.49 19.73
CA SER A 279 9.79 3.02 19.91
C SER A 279 10.76 4.03 20.56
N LYS A 280 10.31 5.24 20.90
CA LYS A 280 11.08 6.24 21.67
C LYS A 280 10.50 6.39 23.08
N MET A 281 10.42 5.28 23.81
CA MET A 281 9.85 5.28 25.15
C MET A 281 10.94 5.40 26.21
N THR A 282 10.89 6.47 27.00
CA THR A 282 11.81 6.68 28.14
C THR A 282 11.11 6.26 29.43
N ILE A 283 11.25 4.99 29.83
CA ILE A 283 10.79 4.51 31.13
C ILE A 283 11.96 4.58 32.12
N THR A 284 11.82 5.38 33.18
CA THR A 284 12.89 5.63 34.17
C THR A 284 12.95 4.57 35.28
N SER A 285 12.75 3.30 34.94
CA SER A 285 12.82 2.17 35.89
C SER A 285 13.87 1.17 35.44
N SER A 286 14.69 0.70 36.38
CA SER A 286 15.96 -0.03 36.18
C SER A 286 15.89 -1.44 35.57
N ASN A 287 14.80 -1.80 34.87
CA ASN A 287 14.65 -3.05 34.15
C ASN A 287 14.52 -2.76 32.66
N ASP A 288 15.61 -2.98 31.92
CA ASP A 288 15.83 -2.57 30.51
C ASP A 288 15.06 -3.43 29.47
N SER A 289 13.99 -4.11 29.89
CA SER A 289 13.37 -5.21 29.13
C SER A 289 12.11 -4.83 28.35
N ILE A 290 11.41 -3.72 28.67
CA ILE A 290 10.20 -3.28 27.94
C ILE A 290 10.40 -1.84 27.47
N ASN A 291 11.14 -1.71 26.38
CA ASN A 291 11.51 -0.41 25.82
C ASN A 291 10.60 0.04 24.66
N ARG A 292 9.64 -0.78 24.23
CA ARG A 292 8.81 -0.57 23.03
C ARG A 292 7.35 -0.96 23.30
N MET A 293 6.41 -0.27 22.68
CA MET A 293 4.98 -0.55 22.82
C MET A 293 4.29 -0.67 21.47
N VAL A 294 3.35 -1.62 21.38
CA VAL A 294 2.42 -1.75 20.26
C VAL A 294 1.00 -1.85 20.81
N ALA A 295 0.11 -1.00 20.31
CA ALA A 295 -1.31 -1.01 20.63
C ALA A 295 -2.10 -1.46 19.40
N VAL A 296 -3.10 -2.30 19.60
CA VAL A 296 -4.01 -2.77 18.55
C VAL A 296 -5.44 -2.60 19.03
N SER A 297 -6.33 -2.13 18.17
CA SER A 297 -7.77 -2.11 18.44
C SER A 297 -8.55 -3.05 17.55
N TYR A 298 -9.60 -3.64 18.12
CA TYR A 298 -10.54 -4.53 17.48
C TYR A 298 -11.95 -4.15 17.97
N GLY A 299 -12.68 -3.36 17.18
CA GLY A 299 -13.92 -2.73 17.62
C GLY A 299 -13.68 -1.64 18.67
N SER A 300 -14.28 -1.78 19.86
CA SER A 300 -14.13 -0.83 20.98
C SER A 300 -12.99 -1.15 21.93
N GLU A 301 -12.40 -2.35 21.82
CA GLU A 301 -11.32 -2.81 22.69
C GLU A 301 -9.95 -2.49 22.11
N ILE A 302 -9.02 -2.20 23.01
CA ILE A 302 -7.63 -1.82 22.74
C ILE A 302 -6.76 -2.72 23.60
N LYS A 303 -5.87 -3.48 22.99
CA LYS A 303 -4.87 -4.29 23.70
C LYS A 303 -3.50 -3.68 23.47
N LEU A 304 -2.73 -3.60 24.55
CA LEU A 304 -1.42 -2.96 24.57
C LEU A 304 -0.36 -3.99 24.96
N TRP A 305 0.66 -4.15 24.11
CA TRP A 305 1.80 -5.02 24.33
C TRP A 305 3.06 -4.20 24.59
N GLY A 306 3.85 -4.65 25.55
CA GLY A 306 5.24 -4.25 25.74
C GLY A 306 6.15 -5.26 25.04
N ILE A 307 6.93 -4.80 24.06
CA ILE A 307 7.82 -5.66 23.28
C ILE A 307 9.26 -5.44 23.76
N GLY A 308 9.83 -6.50 24.33
CA GLY A 308 11.24 -6.59 24.72
C GLY A 308 12.09 -7.35 23.71
N GLU A 309 13.39 -7.48 24.02
CA GLU A 309 14.29 -8.30 23.20
C GLU A 309 14.15 -9.80 23.47
N GLU A 310 13.88 -10.18 24.73
CA GLU A 310 13.76 -11.59 25.16
C GLU A 310 12.32 -11.99 25.52
N LYS A 311 11.50 -11.03 25.97
CA LYS A 311 10.12 -11.27 26.43
C LYS A 311 9.20 -10.17 25.95
N SER A 312 8.01 -10.54 25.50
CA SER A 312 6.94 -9.61 25.16
C SER A 312 5.72 -9.93 26.02
N ASP A 313 5.20 -8.92 26.70
CA ASP A 313 4.11 -9.06 27.68
C ASP A 313 2.91 -8.17 27.30
N VAL A 314 1.70 -8.62 27.64
CA VAL A 314 0.50 -7.76 27.55
C VAL A 314 0.52 -6.79 28.74
N ILE A 315 0.58 -5.49 28.46
CA ILE A 315 0.53 -4.43 29.47
C ILE A 315 -0.89 -4.26 30.01
N GLY A 316 -1.90 -4.38 29.14
CA GLY A 316 -3.31 -4.32 29.52
C GLY A 316 -4.26 -4.38 28.32
N THR A 317 -5.53 -4.60 28.62
CA THR A 317 -6.66 -4.42 27.70
C THR A 317 -7.54 -3.30 28.24
N PHE A 318 -7.95 -2.39 27.37
CA PHE A 318 -8.76 -1.22 27.66
C PHE A 318 -9.97 -1.20 26.72
N ASN A 319 -11.07 -0.55 27.09
CA ASN A 319 -12.27 -0.50 26.27
C ASN A 319 -12.79 0.95 26.23
N LEU A 320 -12.90 1.52 25.03
CA LEU A 320 -13.39 2.89 24.81
C LEU A 320 -14.93 2.98 24.87
N GLN A 321 -15.62 1.84 25.05
CA GLN A 321 -17.08 1.65 25.00
C GLN A 321 -17.72 1.89 23.61
N ILE A 322 -17.02 2.56 22.71
CA ILE A 322 -17.38 2.82 21.32
C ILE A 322 -16.21 2.41 20.43
N ARG A 323 -16.48 2.05 19.17
CA ARG A 323 -15.47 1.69 18.16
C ARG A 323 -14.35 2.73 18.08
N VAL A 324 -13.11 2.24 18.11
CA VAL A 324 -11.89 3.04 18.02
C VAL A 324 -11.61 3.37 16.56
N GLU A 325 -11.71 4.65 16.20
CA GLU A 325 -11.47 5.11 14.83
C GLU A 325 -10.09 5.71 14.62
N TYR A 326 -9.40 6.13 15.67
CA TYR A 326 -7.99 6.52 15.57
C TYR A 326 -7.23 6.03 16.80
N LEU A 327 -6.02 5.52 16.58
CA LEU A 327 -5.15 4.96 17.62
C LEU A 327 -3.72 5.37 17.29
N PHE A 328 -3.07 6.10 18.18
CA PHE A 328 -1.72 6.64 17.97
C PHE A 328 -1.07 7.02 19.31
N PHE A 329 0.24 7.26 19.31
CA PHE A 329 0.98 7.68 20.51
C PHE A 329 1.39 9.15 20.42
N ILE A 330 1.29 9.88 21.55
CA ILE A 330 1.90 11.20 21.75
C ILE A 330 2.92 11.06 22.88
N GLY A 331 4.21 11.04 22.54
CA GLY A 331 5.28 10.79 23.51
C GLY A 331 5.06 9.48 24.27
N ASN A 332 4.89 9.54 25.59
CA ASN A 332 4.66 8.37 26.46
C ASN A 332 3.16 8.02 26.67
N GLN A 333 2.25 8.61 25.89
CA GLN A 333 0.80 8.42 26.03
C GLN A 333 0.20 7.76 24.78
N LEU A 334 -0.71 6.82 24.97
CA LEU A 334 -1.55 6.25 23.91
C LEU A 334 -2.87 7.02 23.87
N VAL A 335 -3.25 7.50 22.69
CA VAL A 335 -4.51 8.20 22.45
C VAL A 335 -5.38 7.34 21.54
N ALA A 336 -6.63 7.16 21.94
CA ALA A 336 -7.68 6.52 21.18
C ALA A 336 -8.84 7.51 20.97
N LEU A 337 -9.29 7.70 19.73
CA LEU A 337 -10.39 8.60 19.39
C LEU A 337 -11.51 7.83 18.68
N SER A 338 -12.75 8.26 18.88
CA SER A 338 -13.92 7.87 18.11
C SER A 338 -14.57 9.11 17.50
N SER A 339 -15.08 9.03 16.27
CA SER A 339 -15.76 10.17 15.63
C SER A 339 -16.95 10.65 16.48
N THR A 340 -17.59 9.75 17.21
CA THR A 340 -18.69 10.03 18.16
C THR A 340 -18.40 11.08 19.23
N GLY A 341 -17.12 11.42 19.47
CA GLY A 341 -16.70 12.40 20.47
C GLY A 341 -16.01 11.80 21.69
N LYS A 342 -15.85 10.46 21.78
CA LYS A 342 -15.08 9.84 22.86
C LYS A 342 -13.57 9.91 22.62
N ILE A 343 -12.84 10.34 23.64
CA ILE A 343 -11.37 10.27 23.72
C ILE A 343 -10.95 9.39 24.89
N GLY A 344 -10.03 8.46 24.65
CA GLY A 344 -9.35 7.66 25.66
C GLY A 344 -7.85 7.98 25.65
N VAL A 345 -7.28 8.27 26.82
CA VAL A 345 -5.84 8.51 27.00
C VAL A 345 -5.29 7.52 28.02
N TRP A 346 -4.30 6.71 27.63
CA TRP A 346 -3.50 5.90 28.54
C TRP A 346 -2.12 6.52 28.74
N HIS A 347 -1.65 6.60 29.98
CA HIS A 347 -0.33 7.12 30.32
C HIS A 347 0.58 6.05 30.93
N SER A 348 1.79 5.93 30.39
CA SER A 348 2.66 4.78 30.69
C SER A 348 3.13 4.66 32.13
N ASN A 349 3.58 5.76 32.72
CA ASN A 349 4.28 5.71 34.01
C ASN A 349 3.29 5.46 35.16
N THR A 350 2.02 5.82 34.96
CA THR A 350 0.94 5.66 35.94
C THR A 350 0.03 4.47 35.59
N ARG A 351 0.17 3.90 34.38
CA ARG A 351 -0.63 2.83 33.79
C ARG A 351 -2.15 3.08 33.82
N HIS A 352 -2.55 4.34 33.95
CA HIS A 352 -3.94 4.75 34.04
C HIS A 352 -4.53 4.97 32.64
N PHE A 353 -5.72 4.44 32.38
CA PHE A 353 -6.53 4.76 31.20
C PHE A 353 -7.71 5.62 31.62
N GLN A 354 -7.85 6.78 31.00
CA GLN A 354 -8.90 7.76 31.28
C GLN A 354 -9.72 7.99 30.02
N ILE A 355 -11.05 8.00 30.15
CA ILE A 355 -11.99 8.29 29.05
C ILE A 355 -12.67 9.61 29.37
N GLN A 356 -12.85 10.46 28.35
CA GLN A 356 -13.67 11.66 28.42
C GLN A 356 -14.57 11.76 27.20
N ASP A 357 -15.80 12.22 27.42
CA ASP A 357 -16.77 12.49 26.37
C ASP A 357 -16.66 13.96 25.93
N LEU A 358 -16.58 14.19 24.63
CA LEU A 358 -16.53 15.50 23.96
C LEU A 358 -17.62 15.59 22.88
N LEU A 359 -17.68 16.73 22.18
CA LEU A 359 -18.46 16.85 20.96
C LEU A 359 -17.88 15.99 19.84
N GLN A 360 -18.73 15.64 18.86
CA GLN A 360 -18.37 14.81 17.71
C GLN A 360 -17.09 15.33 17.03
N ILE A 361 -16.04 14.49 17.01
CA ILE A 361 -14.71 14.79 16.48
C ILE A 361 -14.71 14.44 15.00
N LEU A 362 -14.35 15.40 14.14
CA LEU A 362 -14.24 15.21 12.70
C LEU A 362 -12.79 15.18 12.23
N SER A 363 -11.88 15.83 12.95
CA SER A 363 -10.46 15.88 12.63
C SER A 363 -9.61 16.04 13.87
N PHE A 364 -8.34 15.67 13.76
CA PHE A 364 -7.33 15.86 14.80
C PHE A 364 -5.96 16.04 14.17
N ASP A 365 -5.06 16.73 14.88
CA ASP A 365 -3.63 16.72 14.60
C ASP A 365 -2.85 16.96 15.91
N HIS A 366 -1.56 16.65 15.93
CA HIS A 366 -0.74 16.79 17.12
C HIS A 366 0.67 17.30 16.78
N ALA A 367 1.19 18.17 17.65
CA ALA A 367 2.58 18.63 17.56
C ALA A 367 3.18 18.78 18.96
N GLY A 368 4.34 18.15 19.16
CA GLY A 368 4.97 18.03 20.48
C GLY A 368 4.07 17.29 21.47
N SER A 369 3.52 18.02 22.44
CA SER A 369 2.57 17.50 23.43
C SER A 369 1.14 18.07 23.30
N PHE A 370 0.86 18.87 22.27
CA PHE A 370 -0.47 19.39 22.02
C PHE A 370 -1.22 18.45 21.09
N LEU A 371 -2.43 18.05 21.48
CA LEU A 371 -3.44 17.45 20.61
C LEU A 371 -4.49 18.50 20.30
N LEU A 372 -4.76 18.73 19.02
CA LEU A 372 -5.89 19.53 18.54
C LEU A 372 -7.01 18.62 18.04
N LEU A 373 -8.26 19.00 18.29
CA LEU A 373 -9.46 18.30 17.86
C LEU A 373 -10.40 19.31 17.18
N GLY A 374 -10.76 19.05 15.91
CA GLY A 374 -11.78 19.80 15.17
C GLY A 374 -13.15 19.14 15.31
N CYS A 375 -14.14 19.90 15.77
CA CYS A 375 -15.48 19.38 16.07
C CYS A 375 -16.57 19.87 15.08
N THR A 376 -17.74 19.22 15.14
CA THR A 376 -18.91 19.53 14.31
C THR A 376 -19.52 20.92 14.53
N ASN A 377 -19.26 21.56 15.65
CA ASN A 377 -19.79 22.88 16.01
C ASN A 377 -18.91 24.06 15.51
N GLY A 378 -17.87 23.77 14.74
CA GLY A 378 -16.87 24.76 14.31
C GLY A 378 -15.84 25.14 15.36
N SER A 379 -15.80 24.47 16.52
CA SER A 379 -14.77 24.71 17.55
C SER A 379 -13.54 23.83 17.34
N ILE A 380 -12.36 24.41 17.59
CA ILE A 380 -11.09 23.71 17.75
C ILE A 380 -10.84 23.60 19.25
N TYR A 381 -10.76 22.38 19.77
CA TYR A 381 -10.34 22.11 21.14
C TYR A 381 -8.85 21.74 21.16
N TYR A 382 -8.16 22.11 22.24
CA TYR A 382 -6.79 21.66 22.49
C TYR A 382 -6.67 20.95 23.83
N ILE A 383 -5.77 19.97 23.88
CA ILE A 383 -5.42 19.19 25.06
C ILE A 383 -3.90 19.20 25.21
N ASP A 384 -3.43 19.61 26.39
CA ASP A 384 -2.01 19.60 26.75
C ASP A 384 -1.63 18.30 27.45
N MET A 385 -1.07 17.38 26.68
CA MET A 385 -0.72 16.03 27.15
C MET A 385 0.38 16.05 28.22
N GLN A 386 1.24 17.07 28.28
CA GLN A 386 2.23 17.16 29.38
C GLN A 386 1.56 17.39 30.74
N LYS A 387 0.38 18.02 30.76
CA LYS A 387 -0.37 18.28 32.00
C LYS A 387 -1.24 17.09 32.43
N PHE A 388 -1.45 16.08 31.59
CA PHE A 388 -2.28 14.90 31.89
C PHE A 388 -1.92 14.24 33.26
N PRO A 389 -0.65 13.95 33.60
CA PRO A 389 -0.33 13.29 34.87
C PRO A 389 -0.66 14.13 36.12
N LEU A 390 -0.69 15.46 35.99
CA LEU A 390 -1.07 16.37 37.08
C LEU A 390 -2.59 16.40 37.31
N ARG A 391 -3.37 16.07 36.28
CA ARG A 391 -4.83 16.23 36.18
C ARG A 391 -5.61 14.93 36.47
N MET A 392 -4.93 13.78 36.54
CA MET A 392 -5.53 12.48 36.87
C MET A 392 -6.34 12.46 38.18
N LYS A 393 -6.10 13.39 39.12
CA LYS A 393 -6.87 13.50 40.37
C LYS A 393 -8.32 13.93 40.14
N ASP A 394 -8.55 14.76 39.13
CA ASP A 394 -9.84 15.39 38.86
C ASP A 394 -10.64 14.62 37.80
N ASN A 395 -10.06 13.56 37.22
CA ASN A 395 -10.60 12.75 36.11
C ASN A 395 -10.98 13.56 34.85
N ASP A 396 -10.39 14.73 34.66
CA ASP A 396 -10.58 15.61 33.50
C ASP A 396 -9.26 15.71 32.69
N LEU A 397 -9.34 15.65 31.35
CA LEU A 397 -8.20 15.97 30.48
C LEU A 397 -7.94 17.48 30.44
N LEU A 398 -8.89 18.28 30.94
CA LEU A 398 -8.97 19.75 30.88
C LEU A 398 -8.87 20.22 29.43
N VAL A 399 -9.88 19.81 28.68
CA VAL A 399 -10.07 20.13 27.26
C VAL A 399 -10.55 21.57 27.14
N THR A 400 -9.80 22.38 26.41
CA THR A 400 -9.99 23.82 26.33
C THR A 400 -10.28 24.25 24.90
N GLU A 401 -11.36 25.03 24.70
CA GLU A 401 -11.66 25.63 23.40
C GLU A 401 -10.58 26.66 23.04
N LEU A 402 -9.86 26.39 21.94
CA LEU A 402 -8.76 27.22 21.47
C LEU A 402 -9.28 28.35 20.56
N TYR A 403 -10.18 28.00 19.65
CA TYR A 403 -10.68 28.85 18.59
C TYR A 403 -12.05 28.35 18.14
N LYS A 404 -12.89 29.25 17.61
CA LYS A 404 -14.16 28.90 17.00
C LYS A 404 -14.33 29.58 15.64
N ASP A 405 -14.73 28.79 14.64
CA ASP A 405 -15.04 29.28 13.31
C ASP A 405 -16.18 30.31 13.35
N PRO A 406 -16.02 31.51 12.76
CA PRO A 406 -17.06 32.56 12.79
C PRO A 406 -18.38 32.17 12.13
N ALA A 407 -18.39 31.18 11.22
CA ALA A 407 -19.60 30.65 10.58
C ALA A 407 -20.14 29.40 11.29
N ASN A 408 -19.46 28.90 12.33
CA ASN A 408 -19.70 27.60 12.98
C ASN A 408 -19.65 26.40 12.00
N ASP A 409 -18.84 26.51 10.94
CA ASP A 409 -18.71 25.46 9.92
C ASP A 409 -17.91 24.26 10.48
N PRO A 410 -18.43 23.00 10.41
CA PRO A 410 -17.73 21.82 10.90
C PRO A 410 -16.29 21.67 10.39
N ILE A 411 -15.35 21.43 11.31
CA ILE A 411 -13.91 21.38 11.01
C ILE A 411 -13.51 19.95 10.60
N THR A 412 -13.57 19.67 9.31
CA THR A 412 -13.34 18.35 8.71
C THR A 412 -11.87 17.98 8.52
N SER A 413 -10.94 18.95 8.63
CA SER A 413 -9.51 18.68 8.67
C SER A 413 -8.76 19.78 9.43
N ILE A 414 -7.62 19.42 10.05
CA ILE A 414 -6.77 20.34 10.80
C ILE A 414 -5.30 19.92 10.63
N SER A 415 -4.40 20.89 10.65
CA SER A 415 -2.95 20.69 10.68
C SER A 415 -2.30 21.79 11.52
N ILE A 416 -1.40 21.40 12.42
CA ILE A 416 -0.58 22.31 13.23
C ILE A 416 0.87 22.30 12.73
N TYR A 417 1.43 23.50 12.60
CA TYR A 417 2.86 23.74 12.37
C TYR A 417 3.41 24.52 13.56
N LEU A 418 4.46 24.01 14.20
CA LEU A 418 5.16 24.68 15.29
C LEU A 418 6.49 25.22 14.76
N THR A 419 6.59 26.55 14.60
CA THR A 419 7.84 27.16 14.12
C THR A 419 8.98 26.82 15.07
N PRO A 420 10.11 26.26 14.58
CA PRO A 420 11.27 25.94 15.41
C PRO A 420 11.77 27.14 16.22
N LYS A 421 12.28 26.88 17.43
CA LYS A 421 12.91 27.92 18.25
C LYS A 421 14.19 28.40 17.56
N THR A 422 14.12 29.53 16.85
CA THR A 422 15.31 30.23 16.37
C THR A 422 16.11 30.74 17.57
N THR A 423 17.16 30.01 17.95
CA THR A 423 18.15 30.49 18.90
C THR A 423 18.98 31.60 18.24
N THR A 424 18.48 32.83 18.26
CA THR A 424 19.32 34.00 18.01
C THR A 424 20.34 34.10 19.12
N GLU A 425 21.58 33.70 18.82
CA GLU A 425 22.72 33.81 19.72
C GLU A 425 22.82 35.22 20.29
N GLY A 426 22.92 35.33 21.62
CA GLY A 426 23.30 36.58 22.30
C GLY A 426 22.19 37.48 22.85
N ARG A 427 20.90 37.13 22.75
CA ARG A 427 19.85 37.82 23.54
C ARG A 427 18.83 36.86 24.16
N GLU A 428 18.87 36.76 25.49
CA GLU A 428 17.77 36.20 26.29
C GLU A 428 16.56 37.15 26.22
N GLY A 429 15.53 36.75 25.47
CA GLY A 429 14.28 37.51 25.39
C GLY A 429 13.29 36.91 24.40
N LEU A 430 12.10 36.54 24.89
CA LEU A 430 10.87 36.32 24.11
C LEU A 430 10.85 35.07 23.18
N SER A 431 11.28 33.91 23.67
CA SER A 431 11.24 32.63 22.92
C SER A 431 9.97 31.79 23.18
N GLY A 432 8.81 32.29 22.73
CA GLY A 432 7.59 31.49 22.64
C GLY A 432 7.60 30.56 21.42
N ASN A 433 7.02 29.36 21.53
CA ASN A 433 6.71 28.54 20.36
C ASN A 433 5.56 29.21 19.61
N TRP A 434 5.72 29.40 18.30
CA TRP A 434 4.67 29.91 17.43
C TRP A 434 3.69 28.77 17.13
N ILE A 435 2.39 29.07 17.15
CA ILE A 435 1.35 28.10 16.80
C ILE A 435 0.68 28.61 15.52
N GLU A 436 0.97 27.96 14.41
CA GLU A 436 0.33 28.18 13.11
C GLU A 436 -0.58 26.98 12.84
N ILE A 437 -1.90 27.21 12.67
CA ILE A 437 -2.87 26.14 12.44
C ILE A 437 -3.60 26.42 11.14
N ALA A 438 -3.58 25.46 10.22
CA ALA A 438 -4.43 25.45 9.05
C ALA A 438 -5.56 24.44 9.24
N TYR A 439 -6.80 24.82 8.95
CA TYR A 439 -7.95 23.93 9.05
C TYR A 439 -8.85 24.02 7.82
N GLY A 440 -9.47 22.89 7.49
CA GLY A 440 -10.42 22.73 6.40
C GLY A 440 -11.82 22.49 6.95
N THR A 441 -12.81 22.99 6.22
CA THR A 441 -14.21 23.02 6.64
C THR A 441 -15.09 22.18 5.73
N LYS A 442 -16.30 21.87 6.21
CA LYS A 442 -17.30 21.10 5.45
C LYS A 442 -17.81 21.86 4.21
N SER A 443 -17.82 23.20 4.21
CA SER A 443 -18.16 23.99 3.02
C SER A 443 -17.10 23.99 1.91
N GLY A 444 -15.89 23.46 2.17
CA GLY A 444 -14.78 23.51 1.22
C GLY A 444 -13.83 24.72 1.40
N ALA A 445 -14.06 25.56 2.41
CA ALA A 445 -13.12 26.61 2.78
C ALA A 445 -11.91 26.06 3.55
N VAL A 446 -10.73 26.60 3.26
CA VAL A 446 -9.48 26.37 4.00
C VAL A 446 -9.12 27.67 4.71
N LYS A 447 -8.76 27.62 5.99
CA LYS A 447 -8.48 28.80 6.81
C LYS A 447 -7.18 28.60 7.58
N VAL A 448 -6.46 29.69 7.82
CA VAL A 448 -5.23 29.71 8.62
C VAL A 448 -5.44 30.64 9.80
N ILE A 449 -5.18 30.16 11.01
CA ILE A 449 -5.12 30.94 12.25
C ILE A 449 -3.70 30.89 12.81
N VAL A 450 -3.28 31.98 13.45
CA VAL A 450 -1.94 32.11 14.04
C VAL A 450 -2.03 32.65 15.46
N GLN A 451 -1.11 32.22 16.32
CA GLN A 451 -0.93 32.76 17.67
C GLN A 451 0.51 33.23 17.85
N HIS A 452 0.69 34.54 18.06
CA HIS A 452 1.99 35.16 18.26
C HIS A 452 2.44 35.02 19.73
N PRO A 453 3.74 34.78 20.01
CA PRO A 453 4.31 34.81 21.37
C PRO A 453 4.01 36.10 22.16
N GLU A 454 3.95 37.23 21.48
CA GLU A 454 3.64 38.54 22.07
C GLU A 454 2.15 38.70 22.43
N THR A 455 1.29 37.81 21.92
CA THR A 455 -0.16 37.77 22.18
C THR A 455 -0.58 36.65 23.14
N VAL A 456 0.36 36.03 23.86
CA VAL A 456 0.08 34.95 24.83
C VAL A 456 -0.84 35.46 25.95
N GLY A 457 -2.13 35.15 25.84
CA GLY A 457 -3.22 35.71 26.64
C GLY A 457 -4.48 36.00 25.81
N HIS A 458 -4.29 36.31 24.51
CA HIS A 458 -5.34 36.29 23.50
C HIS A 458 -5.33 34.95 22.75
N GLY A 459 -6.52 34.47 22.34
CA GLY A 459 -6.64 33.28 21.50
C GLY A 459 -6.09 33.50 20.07
N PRO A 460 -5.85 32.42 19.30
CA PRO A 460 -5.39 32.53 17.91
C PRO A 460 -6.31 33.40 17.05
N GLN A 461 -5.73 34.13 16.12
CA GLN A 461 -6.46 35.04 15.23
C GLN A 461 -6.50 34.51 13.80
N LEU A 462 -7.59 34.80 13.08
CA LEU A 462 -7.73 34.44 11.66
C LEU A 462 -6.75 35.25 10.81
N PHE A 463 -5.81 34.55 10.19
CA PHE A 463 -4.82 35.14 9.29
C PHE A 463 -5.34 35.24 7.85
N GLN A 464 -5.91 34.14 7.33
CA GLN A 464 -6.41 34.08 5.95
C GLN A 464 -7.54 33.05 5.80
N SER A 465 -8.43 33.28 4.84
CA SER A 465 -9.43 32.29 4.35
C SER A 465 -9.31 32.10 2.84
N PHE A 466 -9.50 30.87 2.38
CA PHE A 466 -9.47 30.45 0.98
C PHE A 466 -10.77 29.70 0.67
N PHE A 467 -11.59 30.25 -0.23
CA PHE A 467 -12.85 29.64 -0.69
C PHE A 467 -12.60 28.93 -2.01
N VAL A 468 -12.10 27.70 -1.93
CA VAL A 468 -11.38 27.06 -3.03
C VAL A 468 -12.00 25.74 -3.46
N HIS A 469 -12.46 24.91 -2.53
CA HIS A 469 -13.19 23.68 -2.86
C HIS A 469 -14.70 23.93 -2.78
N GLN A 470 -15.47 23.20 -3.59
CA GLN A 470 -16.95 23.16 -3.50
C GLN A 470 -17.44 21.99 -2.64
N SER A 471 -16.53 21.08 -2.29
CA SER A 471 -16.76 19.85 -1.55
C SER A 471 -15.92 19.85 -0.26
N PRO A 472 -16.34 19.12 0.81
CA PRO A 472 -15.67 19.11 2.11
C PRO A 472 -14.15 18.86 2.05
N VAL A 473 -13.38 19.61 2.84
CA VAL A 473 -11.91 19.45 2.90
C VAL A 473 -11.55 18.29 3.83
N ILE A 474 -11.09 17.17 3.27
CA ILE A 474 -10.78 15.93 4.00
C ILE A 474 -9.38 15.92 4.62
N LYS A 475 -8.45 16.72 4.08
CA LYS A 475 -7.12 16.90 4.66
C LYS A 475 -6.57 18.29 4.35
N VAL A 476 -5.90 18.87 5.32
CA VAL A 476 -5.06 20.07 5.19
C VAL A 476 -3.69 19.71 5.74
N THR A 477 -2.63 20.34 5.22
CA THR A 477 -1.28 20.21 5.76
C THR A 477 -0.56 21.54 5.60
N LEU A 478 -0.04 22.06 6.70
CA LEU A 478 0.79 23.27 6.73
C LEU A 478 2.26 22.87 6.89
N SER A 479 3.10 23.41 6.00
CA SER A 479 4.53 23.11 5.86
C SER A 479 5.35 24.41 5.89
N GLU A 480 6.68 24.31 6.04
CA GLU A 480 7.61 25.45 5.94
C GLU A 480 7.49 26.20 4.59
N LYS A 481 7.07 25.50 3.53
CA LYS A 481 7.05 26.02 2.15
C LYS A 481 5.66 26.06 1.52
N TYR A 482 4.75 25.19 1.96
CA TYR A 482 3.45 25.00 1.31
C TYR A 482 2.28 24.90 2.29
N LEU A 483 1.12 25.37 1.86
CA LEU A 483 -0.18 25.01 2.40
C LEU A 483 -0.82 24.08 1.38
N ILE A 484 -1.16 22.86 1.78
CA ILE A 484 -1.78 21.85 0.93
C ILE A 484 -3.17 21.55 1.47
N SER A 485 -4.15 21.42 0.57
CA SER A 485 -5.51 21.01 0.89
C SER A 485 -6.02 19.95 -0.07
N VAL A 486 -6.80 19.00 0.43
CA VAL A 486 -7.42 17.92 -0.33
C VAL A 486 -8.91 17.90 -0.01
N CYS A 487 -9.76 17.98 -1.02
CA CYS A 487 -11.21 17.80 -0.83
C CYS A 487 -11.67 16.38 -1.15
N SER A 488 -12.84 16.01 -0.63
CA SER A 488 -13.45 14.68 -0.82
C SER A 488 -13.77 14.35 -2.27
N GLU A 489 -13.88 15.34 -3.15
CA GLU A 489 -14.25 15.16 -4.55
C GLU A 489 -13.01 14.83 -5.39
N TYR A 490 -12.90 13.56 -5.83
CA TYR A 490 -11.78 13.01 -6.59
C TYR A 490 -10.39 13.18 -5.94
N ASN A 491 -10.34 13.41 -4.62
CA ASN A 491 -9.15 13.86 -3.91
C ASN A 491 -8.47 15.05 -4.63
N HIS A 492 -9.25 16.08 -5.00
CA HIS A 492 -8.71 17.28 -5.64
C HIS A 492 -7.77 18.00 -4.67
N VAL A 493 -6.49 18.02 -5.01
CA VAL A 493 -5.43 18.72 -4.28
C VAL A 493 -5.29 20.13 -4.81
N ARG A 494 -5.17 21.09 -3.90
CA ARG A 494 -4.70 22.45 -4.19
C ARG A 494 -3.59 22.83 -3.23
N THR A 495 -2.56 23.47 -3.77
CA THR A 495 -1.35 23.85 -3.05
C THR A 495 -1.06 25.33 -3.23
N TRP A 496 -0.72 26.03 -2.15
CA TRP A 496 -0.25 27.42 -2.16
C TRP A 496 1.15 27.51 -1.58
N LYS A 497 1.99 28.35 -2.19
CA LYS A 497 3.27 28.73 -1.60
C LYS A 497 3.07 29.58 -0.37
N VAL A 498 3.74 29.22 0.72
CA VAL A 498 3.75 29.99 1.97
C VAL A 498 5.09 30.70 2.06
N THR A 499 5.09 32.04 2.13
CA THR A 499 6.33 32.81 2.35
C THR A 499 6.42 33.26 3.79
N ARG A 500 7.57 33.02 4.43
CA ARG A 500 7.83 33.40 5.82
C ARG A 500 8.81 34.58 5.93
N PHE A 501 8.55 35.49 6.88
CA PHE A 501 9.42 36.61 7.25
C PHE A 501 9.76 36.46 8.73
N ARG A 502 11.06 36.38 9.05
CA ARG A 502 11.55 36.14 10.41
C ARG A 502 10.91 34.91 11.09
N GLY A 503 10.61 33.87 10.30
CA GLY A 503 9.99 32.62 10.77
C GLY A 503 8.45 32.61 10.79
N MET A 504 7.78 33.76 10.63
CA MET A 504 6.32 33.88 10.61
C MET A 504 5.77 33.80 9.20
N ILE A 505 4.58 33.22 8.97
CA ILE A 505 3.83 33.43 7.71
C ILE A 505 3.60 34.94 7.50
N SER A 506 4.14 35.49 6.40
CA SER A 506 4.30 36.94 6.23
C SER A 506 3.42 37.57 5.15
N THR A 507 2.98 36.78 4.18
CA THR A 507 2.08 37.24 3.13
C THR A 507 0.80 36.44 3.26
N GLN A 508 -0.33 37.09 2.97
CA GLN A 508 -1.52 36.34 2.56
C GLN A 508 -1.11 35.57 1.30
N PRO A 509 -1.13 34.21 1.29
CA PRO A 509 -0.86 33.47 0.08
C PRO A 509 -1.84 33.92 -1.01
N GLY A 510 -1.36 34.03 -2.25
CA GLY A 510 -2.19 34.49 -3.37
C GLY A 510 -3.51 33.72 -3.45
N SER A 511 -4.59 34.38 -3.83
CA SER A 511 -5.91 33.74 -3.96
C SER A 511 -5.90 32.57 -4.96
N THR A 512 -4.99 32.60 -5.93
CA THR A 512 -4.71 31.52 -6.87
C THR A 512 -3.74 30.48 -6.27
N PRO A 513 -4.07 29.17 -6.28
CA PRO A 513 -3.12 28.12 -5.93
C PRO A 513 -1.97 28.04 -6.94
N GLU A 514 -0.80 27.60 -6.47
CA GLU A 514 0.37 27.28 -7.31
C GLU A 514 0.15 26.00 -8.12
N ALA A 515 -0.59 25.03 -7.56
CA ALA A 515 -0.96 23.79 -8.22
C ALA A 515 -2.39 23.35 -7.92
N SER A 516 -3.00 22.66 -8.89
CA SER A 516 -4.37 22.12 -8.81
C SER A 516 -4.45 20.83 -9.62
N TYR A 517 -4.59 19.68 -8.95
CA TYR A 517 -4.56 18.36 -9.59
C TYR A 517 -5.37 17.31 -8.82
N LYS A 518 -5.88 16.28 -9.50
CA LYS A 518 -6.65 15.19 -8.89
C LYS A 518 -5.74 14.00 -8.54
N VAL A 519 -5.98 13.37 -7.39
CA VAL A 519 -5.32 12.13 -6.93
C VAL A 519 -6.36 11.01 -6.93
N VAL A 520 -6.78 10.62 -8.13
CA VAL A 520 -7.91 9.70 -8.32
C VAL A 520 -7.57 8.32 -7.76
N SER A 521 -8.45 7.83 -6.90
CA SER A 521 -8.42 6.50 -6.31
C SER A 521 -9.86 5.99 -6.29
N LEU A 522 -10.09 4.77 -6.78
CA LEU A 522 -11.37 4.07 -6.62
C LEU A 522 -11.42 3.47 -5.22
N GLU A 523 -12.48 3.78 -4.48
CA GLU A 523 -12.78 3.16 -3.21
C GLU A 523 -13.12 1.67 -3.40
N SER A 524 -12.68 0.82 -2.47
CA SER A 524 -13.15 -0.56 -2.39
C SER A 524 -14.66 -0.59 -2.14
N VAL A 525 -15.37 -1.54 -2.76
CA VAL A 525 -16.79 -1.81 -2.50
C VAL A 525 -17.03 -2.13 -1.01
N GLU A 526 -16.01 -2.67 -0.35
CA GLU A 526 -15.98 -2.87 1.10
C GLU A 526 -15.63 -1.58 1.85
N THR A 527 -16.62 -0.98 2.51
CA THR A 527 -16.44 0.11 3.49
C THR A 527 -15.91 -0.41 4.83
N ASN A 528 -14.80 -1.15 4.79
CA ASN A 528 -14.08 -1.59 5.97
C ASN A 528 -13.17 -0.44 6.44
N ASN A 529 -13.40 0.10 7.64
CA ASN A 529 -12.61 1.21 8.22
C ASN A 529 -11.09 0.94 8.23
N THR A 530 -10.70 -0.32 8.26
CA THR A 530 -9.32 -0.79 8.14
C THR A 530 -8.67 -0.42 6.81
N TYR A 531 -9.40 -0.43 5.68
CA TYR A 531 -8.85 -0.13 4.35
C TYR A 531 -8.28 1.29 4.29
N LEU A 532 -9.02 2.28 4.81
CA LEU A 532 -8.60 3.68 4.90
C LEU A 532 -7.38 3.86 5.82
N ALA A 533 -7.25 3.05 6.86
CA ALA A 533 -6.11 3.11 7.79
C ALA A 533 -4.77 2.65 7.15
N GLY A 534 -4.85 1.77 6.13
CA GLY A 534 -3.72 1.22 5.38
C GLY A 534 -3.50 1.81 3.97
N ASN A 535 -4.42 2.62 3.44
CA ASN A 535 -4.34 3.18 2.08
C ASN A 535 -4.52 4.72 2.05
N SER A 536 -3.98 5.43 3.05
CA SER A 536 -4.05 6.89 3.11
C SER A 536 -3.22 7.55 2.00
N ILE A 537 -3.78 8.49 1.23
CA ILE A 537 -3.15 9.09 0.04
C ILE A 537 -1.98 10.07 0.27
N GLY A 538 -1.64 10.39 1.52
CA GLY A 538 -0.69 11.45 1.88
C GLY A 538 -1.39 12.79 2.19
N PRO A 539 -0.70 13.94 2.23
CA PRO A 539 0.76 14.06 2.10
C PRO A 539 1.51 13.28 3.19
N PHE A 540 2.72 12.85 2.85
CA PHE A 540 3.67 12.10 3.65
C PHE A 540 5.04 12.79 3.66
N GLY A 541 5.78 12.63 4.76
CA GLY A 541 7.09 13.25 5.00
C GLY A 541 7.01 14.45 5.96
N GLU A 542 8.13 14.79 6.58
CA GLU A 542 8.26 15.94 7.48
C GLU A 542 7.74 17.27 6.87
N GLN A 543 7.29 18.19 7.73
CA GLN A 543 6.68 19.46 7.32
C GLN A 543 7.68 20.46 6.73
N ASP A 544 8.97 20.30 7.00
CA ASP A 544 10.05 21.17 6.50
C ASP A 544 10.63 20.69 5.15
N ASP A 545 10.39 19.42 4.79
CA ASP A 545 10.90 18.75 3.59
C ASP A 545 9.85 18.64 2.46
N GLU A 546 10.24 18.10 1.30
CA GLU A 546 9.30 17.85 0.20
C GLU A 546 8.34 16.71 0.55
N GLN A 547 7.03 17.00 0.56
CA GLN A 547 6.00 16.03 0.89
C GLN A 547 5.50 15.26 -0.35
N LEU A 548 5.08 14.01 -0.14
CA LEU A 548 4.65 13.08 -1.18
C LEU A 548 3.18 12.67 -1.04
N MET A 549 2.49 12.56 -2.18
CA MET A 549 1.19 11.91 -2.32
C MET A 549 1.39 10.52 -2.95
N ILE A 550 0.60 9.54 -2.52
CA ILE A 550 0.56 8.21 -3.13
C ILE A 550 -0.81 8.02 -3.77
N GLN A 551 -0.81 7.75 -5.06
CA GLN A 551 -2.01 7.46 -5.82
C GLN A 551 -2.08 5.96 -6.12
N LYS A 552 -3.11 5.31 -5.60
CA LYS A 552 -3.50 3.94 -5.90
C LYS A 552 -4.82 3.98 -6.65
N VAL A 553 -4.83 3.63 -7.94
CA VAL A 553 -5.99 3.84 -8.82
C VAL A 553 -7.11 2.86 -8.51
N VAL A 554 -6.77 1.57 -8.35
CA VAL A 554 -7.70 0.46 -8.12
C VAL A 554 -7.38 -0.24 -6.78
N PRO A 555 -8.38 -0.72 -6.01
CA PRO A 555 -8.16 -1.39 -4.71
C PRO A 555 -7.24 -2.61 -4.73
N GLU A 556 -7.21 -3.36 -5.84
CA GLU A 556 -6.34 -4.54 -6.04
C GLU A 556 -5.22 -4.27 -7.07
N ALA A 557 -4.83 -3.00 -7.26
CA ALA A 557 -3.70 -2.65 -8.13
C ALA A 557 -2.37 -3.24 -7.64
N ASP A 558 -1.54 -3.69 -8.59
CA ASP A 558 -0.13 -4.05 -8.40
C ASP A 558 0.80 -2.81 -8.43
N LYS A 559 0.26 -1.63 -8.77
CA LYS A 559 0.99 -0.37 -8.95
C LYS A 559 0.57 0.75 -8.00
N LEU A 560 1.56 1.57 -7.64
CA LEU A 560 1.41 2.84 -6.94
C LEU A 560 2.13 3.95 -7.71
N TYR A 561 1.49 5.10 -7.85
CA TYR A 561 2.09 6.28 -8.47
C TYR A 561 2.48 7.27 -7.36
N VAL A 562 3.79 7.51 -7.20
CA VAL A 562 4.32 8.45 -6.22
C VAL A 562 4.42 9.83 -6.86
N ARG A 563 3.80 10.84 -6.23
CA ARG A 563 3.67 12.19 -6.77
C ARG A 563 4.10 13.23 -5.74
N LEU A 564 4.69 14.34 -6.17
CA LEU A 564 4.98 15.47 -5.29
C LEU A 564 3.67 16.12 -4.80
N ALA A 565 3.59 16.46 -3.51
CA ALA A 565 2.44 17.18 -2.94
C ALA A 565 2.44 18.69 -3.27
N SER A 566 3.59 19.23 -3.70
CA SER A 566 3.75 20.63 -4.09
C SER A 566 3.06 20.96 -5.42
N ASN A 567 3.28 20.12 -6.45
CA ASN A 567 2.86 20.37 -7.82
C ASN A 567 2.08 19.22 -8.50
N GLY A 568 2.03 18.04 -7.88
CA GLY A 568 1.36 16.87 -8.44
C GLY A 568 2.16 16.12 -9.52
N ASN A 569 3.42 16.49 -9.77
CA ASN A 569 4.28 15.80 -10.73
C ASN A 569 4.58 14.37 -10.26
N ARG A 570 4.69 13.43 -11.20
CA ARG A 570 5.09 12.05 -10.95
C ARG A 570 6.58 11.98 -10.63
N VAL A 571 6.93 11.38 -9.49
CA VAL A 571 8.31 11.11 -9.06
C VAL A 571 8.74 9.74 -9.60
N CYS A 572 7.97 8.71 -9.30
CA CYS A 572 8.18 7.35 -9.80
C CYS A 572 6.86 6.55 -9.84
N VAL A 573 6.88 5.42 -10.56
CA VAL A 573 5.85 4.37 -10.48
C VAL A 573 6.49 3.19 -9.77
N ILE A 574 5.81 2.66 -8.75
CA ILE A 574 6.24 1.47 -8.02
C ILE A 574 5.28 0.34 -8.39
N LYS A 575 5.80 -0.70 -9.04
CA LYS A 575 5.09 -1.93 -9.39
C LYS A 575 5.56 -3.05 -8.47
N SER A 576 4.64 -3.88 -7.97
CA SER A 576 4.96 -5.08 -7.21
C SER A 576 5.92 -6.00 -7.97
N VAL A 577 6.97 -6.50 -7.30
CA VAL A 577 8.00 -7.36 -7.92
C VAL A 577 7.48 -8.75 -8.28
N ASP A 578 6.46 -9.22 -7.57
CA ASP A 578 5.81 -10.53 -7.77
C ASP A 578 4.42 -10.43 -8.43
N ASP A 579 4.12 -9.28 -9.06
CA ASP A 579 2.82 -8.91 -9.65
C ASP A 579 1.61 -9.03 -8.69
N THR A 580 1.84 -9.16 -7.37
CA THR A 580 0.72 -9.26 -6.42
C THR A 580 0.13 -7.91 -6.03
N ALA A 581 -1.20 -7.90 -5.87
CA ALA A 581 -1.97 -6.72 -5.47
C ALA A 581 -1.48 -6.12 -4.15
N ILE A 582 -1.20 -4.82 -4.16
CA ILE A 582 -0.75 -4.06 -3.00
C ILE A 582 -1.97 -3.74 -2.12
N SER A 583 -2.13 -4.43 -1.00
CA SER A 583 -3.30 -4.31 -0.12
C SER A 583 -3.23 -3.10 0.82
N SER A 584 -2.03 -2.66 1.21
CA SER A 584 -1.78 -1.48 2.05
C SER A 584 -0.36 -0.91 1.85
N PHE A 585 -0.11 0.32 2.29
CA PHE A 585 1.20 0.94 2.20
C PHE A 585 1.47 1.98 3.31
N CYS A 586 2.76 2.23 3.58
CA CYS A 586 3.21 3.23 4.56
C CYS A 586 4.51 3.88 4.07
N VAL A 587 4.52 5.21 3.91
CA VAL A 587 5.78 5.97 3.82
C VAL A 587 6.38 6.06 5.22
N HIS A 588 7.69 5.86 5.33
CA HIS A 588 8.41 5.96 6.60
C HIS A 588 9.77 6.63 6.41
N GLU A 589 10.16 7.47 7.37
CA GLU A 589 11.46 8.13 7.39
C GLU A 589 12.33 7.50 8.47
N CYS A 590 13.41 6.86 8.03
CA CYS A 590 14.44 6.32 8.90
C CYS A 590 15.49 7.41 9.16
N GLU A 591 15.61 7.84 10.42
CA GLU A 591 16.79 8.56 10.89
C GLU A 591 18.05 7.79 10.44
N GLY A 592 19.00 8.49 9.82
CA GLY A 592 20.26 7.89 9.39
C GLY A 592 21.05 7.33 10.58
N SER A 593 21.97 6.40 10.32
CA SER A 593 22.92 5.96 11.35
C SER A 593 23.59 7.16 12.00
N ARG A 594 23.89 7.09 13.31
CA ARG A 594 24.44 8.20 14.13
C ARG A 594 25.85 8.68 13.71
N GLY A 595 26.33 8.27 12.55
CA GLY A 595 27.50 8.84 11.90
C GLY A 595 27.23 10.29 11.46
N MET A 596 28.20 11.16 11.72
CA MET A 596 28.11 12.59 11.47
C MET A 596 27.85 12.89 9.98
N GLY A 597 26.67 13.47 9.68
CA GLY A 597 26.30 13.90 8.33
C GLY A 597 25.41 12.94 7.52
N SER A 598 24.94 11.83 8.09
CA SER A 598 23.98 10.93 7.42
C SER A 598 22.60 11.60 7.28
N ARG A 599 22.13 11.81 6.04
CA ARG A 599 20.76 12.29 5.78
C ARG A 599 19.74 11.19 6.14
N PRO A 600 18.56 11.54 6.70
CA PRO A 600 17.47 10.57 6.86
C PRO A 600 17.08 9.98 5.50
N ARG A 601 16.72 8.70 5.47
CA ARG A 601 16.22 8.03 4.26
C ARG A 601 14.73 7.81 4.34
N ARG A 602 14.03 8.13 3.25
CA ARG A 602 12.59 7.91 3.10
C ARG A 602 12.37 6.60 2.34
N PHE A 603 11.56 5.72 2.91
CA PHE A 603 11.17 4.45 2.33
C PHE A 603 9.66 4.37 2.12
N LEU A 604 9.23 3.66 1.08
CA LEU A 604 7.86 3.16 0.97
C LEU A 604 7.84 1.68 1.35
N LEU A 605 6.95 1.33 2.27
CA LEU A 605 6.64 -0.03 2.64
C LEU A 605 5.31 -0.41 1.98
N THR A 606 5.28 -1.44 1.14
CA THR A 606 4.06 -1.97 0.51
C THR A 606 3.74 -3.36 1.08
N GLY A 607 2.51 -3.56 1.54
CA GLY A 607 1.99 -4.84 2.00
C GLY A 607 1.07 -5.43 0.94
N HIS A 608 1.14 -6.74 0.75
CA HIS A 608 0.52 -7.41 -0.40
C HIS A 608 -0.56 -8.42 0.01
N CYS A 609 -1.40 -8.80 -0.95
CA CYS A 609 -2.48 -9.77 -0.73
C CYS A 609 -2.00 -11.18 -0.36
N ASN A 610 -0.77 -11.54 -0.72
CA ASN A 610 -0.11 -12.80 -0.39
C ASN A 610 0.58 -12.81 1.01
N GLY A 611 0.53 -11.69 1.74
CA GLY A 611 1.18 -11.52 3.04
C GLY A 611 2.64 -11.09 3.01
N CYS A 612 3.23 -10.89 1.83
CA CYS A 612 4.58 -10.35 1.73
C CYS A 612 4.59 -8.83 1.97
N ILE A 613 5.79 -8.30 2.28
CA ILE A 613 6.03 -6.86 2.40
C ILE A 613 7.23 -6.51 1.51
N GLN A 614 7.06 -5.59 0.57
CA GLN A 614 8.11 -5.11 -0.33
C GLN A 614 8.51 -3.68 0.04
N TRP A 615 9.80 -3.36 -0.07
CA TRP A 615 10.35 -2.06 0.33
C TRP A 615 11.06 -1.33 -0.80
N TRP A 616 10.88 -0.01 -0.81
CA TRP A 616 11.32 0.86 -1.88
C TRP A 616 12.01 2.12 -1.32
N ASP A 617 13.16 2.51 -1.85
CA ASP A 617 13.89 3.71 -1.45
C ASP A 617 13.41 4.95 -2.22
N LEU A 618 12.58 5.76 -1.56
CA LEU A 618 12.06 7.01 -2.12
C LEU A 618 13.09 8.14 -2.09
N THR A 619 14.13 8.05 -1.26
CA THR A 619 15.26 8.99 -1.25
C THR A 619 15.97 8.96 -2.59
N THR A 620 16.30 7.75 -3.06
CA THR A 620 16.94 7.54 -4.36
C THR A 620 16.03 7.98 -5.50
N ALA A 621 14.71 7.72 -5.42
CA ALA A 621 13.75 8.19 -6.41
C ALA A 621 13.69 9.73 -6.52
N LEU A 622 13.70 10.44 -5.38
CA LEU A 622 13.70 11.90 -5.32
C LEU A 622 15.02 12.51 -5.82
N ASP A 623 16.16 11.91 -5.49
CA ASP A 623 17.46 12.36 -6.01
C ASP A 623 17.54 12.21 -7.54
N LEU A 624 17.02 11.12 -8.11
CA LEU A 624 16.94 10.92 -9.57
C LEU A 624 15.97 11.90 -10.25
N TYR A 625 14.82 12.16 -9.62
CA TYR A 625 13.86 13.17 -10.08
C TYR A 625 14.48 14.57 -10.12
N ASN A 626 15.16 14.96 -9.03
CA ASN A 626 15.80 16.29 -8.90
C ASN A 626 16.98 16.50 -9.87
N LYS A 627 17.65 15.43 -10.29
CA LYS A 627 18.65 15.47 -11.38
C LYS A 627 18.03 15.53 -12.78
N GLY A 628 16.74 15.24 -12.91
CA GLY A 628 16.05 15.15 -14.20
C GLY A 628 16.41 13.91 -15.02
N GLU A 629 16.95 12.87 -14.38
CA GLU A 629 17.37 11.61 -15.02
C GLU A 629 16.17 10.68 -15.33
N LEU A 630 15.02 10.92 -14.69
CA LEU A 630 13.77 10.20 -14.96
C LEU A 630 13.00 10.84 -16.13
N ILE A 631 12.90 10.10 -17.24
CA ILE A 631 12.42 10.61 -18.54
C ILE A 631 10.90 10.89 -18.59
N GLN A 632 10.12 10.38 -17.63
CA GLN A 632 8.65 10.53 -17.61
C GLN A 632 8.15 11.83 -16.96
N LYS A 633 8.38 12.98 -17.61
CA LYS A 633 7.73 14.26 -17.24
C LYS A 633 6.26 14.33 -17.69
N SER A 634 5.42 13.42 -17.20
CA SER A 634 3.96 13.57 -17.27
C SER A 634 3.43 14.19 -15.98
N ASN A 635 2.40 15.03 -16.10
CA ASN A 635 1.71 15.63 -14.95
C ASN A 635 0.75 14.63 -14.29
N GLY A 636 1.29 13.55 -13.73
CA GLY A 636 0.55 12.45 -13.13
C GLY A 636 0.23 11.31 -14.10
N LEU A 637 -0.83 10.58 -13.77
CA LEU A 637 -1.37 9.44 -14.51
C LEU A 637 -1.90 9.87 -15.89
N SER A 638 -1.50 9.18 -16.96
CA SER A 638 -2.06 9.42 -18.31
C SER A 638 -3.45 8.79 -18.48
N ALA A 639 -4.17 9.20 -19.53
CA ALA A 639 -5.47 8.61 -19.86
C ALA A 639 -5.33 7.11 -20.22
N ASP A 640 -4.27 6.74 -20.94
CA ASP A 640 -4.03 5.36 -21.37
C ASP A 640 -3.62 4.46 -20.20
N GLU A 641 -2.80 4.98 -19.26
CA GLU A 641 -2.48 4.30 -18.00
C GLU A 641 -3.75 4.07 -17.17
N LEU A 642 -4.61 5.09 -17.06
CA LEU A 642 -5.89 4.97 -16.36
C LEU A 642 -6.80 3.90 -16.99
N LEU A 643 -6.93 3.90 -18.32
CA LEU A 643 -7.73 2.89 -19.03
C LEU A 643 -7.17 1.48 -18.79
N GLN A 644 -5.85 1.29 -18.87
CA GLN A 644 -5.20 0.01 -18.56
C GLN A 644 -5.50 -0.48 -17.14
N GLU A 645 -5.44 0.39 -16.13
CA GLU A 645 -5.75 0.02 -14.75
C GLU A 645 -7.26 -0.32 -14.57
N LEU A 646 -8.14 0.36 -15.32
CA LEU A 646 -9.59 0.10 -15.28
C LEU A 646 -9.98 -1.19 -16.01
N ASP A 647 -9.34 -1.52 -17.14
CA ASP A 647 -9.58 -2.75 -17.90
C ASP A 647 -9.19 -4.01 -17.10
N GLN A 648 -8.26 -3.89 -16.15
CA GLN A 648 -7.89 -4.94 -15.21
C GLN A 648 -8.91 -5.15 -14.08
N CYS A 649 -9.92 -4.28 -13.97
CA CYS A 649 -10.87 -4.27 -12.87
C CYS A 649 -12.27 -4.73 -13.33
N ASP A 650 -12.75 -5.86 -12.81
CA ASP A 650 -14.13 -6.34 -13.03
C ASP A 650 -15.18 -5.40 -12.40
N LEU A 651 -15.52 -4.32 -13.10
CA LEU A 651 -16.54 -3.33 -12.70
C LEU A 651 -17.95 -3.93 -12.50
N SER A 652 -18.16 -5.18 -12.95
CA SER A 652 -19.41 -5.94 -12.91
C SER A 652 -19.81 -6.45 -11.51
N ASN A 653 -18.84 -6.70 -10.61
CA ASN A 653 -19.07 -7.40 -9.34
C ASN A 653 -19.44 -6.49 -8.13
N SER A 654 -20.03 -5.31 -8.39
CA SER A 654 -20.50 -4.41 -7.33
C SER A 654 -21.85 -4.86 -6.73
N HIS A 655 -21.81 -5.88 -5.86
CA HIS A 655 -23.00 -6.33 -5.11
C HIS A 655 -23.53 -5.26 -4.16
N SER A 656 -24.65 -4.62 -4.53
CA SER A 656 -25.34 -3.63 -3.70
C SER A 656 -26.13 -4.29 -2.56
N THR A 657 -25.72 -4.09 -1.31
CA THR A 657 -26.50 -4.49 -0.13
C THR A 657 -27.44 -3.38 0.33
N THR A 658 -28.70 -3.45 -0.08
CA THR A 658 -29.80 -2.77 0.63
C THR A 658 -30.96 -3.75 0.86
N PRO A 659 -31.43 -3.93 2.11
CA PRO A 659 -32.56 -4.81 2.39
C PRO A 659 -33.87 -4.10 2.00
N SER A 660 -34.39 -4.37 0.81
CA SER A 660 -35.64 -3.79 0.33
C SER A 660 -36.84 -4.56 0.89
N SER A 661 -37.53 -3.98 1.87
CA SER A 661 -38.78 -4.52 2.41
C SER A 661 -39.97 -4.23 1.49
N ILE A 662 -40.63 -5.30 1.04
CA ILE A 662 -42.07 -5.42 0.72
C ILE A 662 -42.67 -4.36 -0.22
N SER A 663 -42.87 -4.73 -1.49
CA SER A 663 -44.22 -4.74 -2.11
C SER A 663 -44.24 -5.48 -3.47
N PRO A 664 -45.38 -6.07 -3.89
CA PRO A 664 -45.41 -7.01 -5.01
C PRO A 664 -45.99 -6.43 -6.31
N CYS A 665 -45.31 -6.64 -7.43
CA CYS A 665 -45.95 -6.74 -8.75
C CYS A 665 -45.12 -7.62 -9.70
N ILE A 666 -45.70 -8.75 -10.13
CA ILE A 666 -45.14 -9.67 -11.13
C ILE A 666 -45.71 -9.29 -12.49
N SER A 667 -44.86 -9.00 -13.49
CA SER A 667 -45.00 -9.57 -14.85
C SER A 667 -43.87 -9.14 -15.82
N ASN A 668 -43.02 -10.11 -16.14
CA ASN A 668 -42.57 -10.49 -17.48
C ASN A 668 -41.79 -9.54 -18.43
N LEU A 669 -40.57 -10.05 -18.73
CA LEU A 669 -39.79 -10.04 -19.98
C LEU A 669 -38.79 -8.89 -20.30
N GLN A 670 -37.52 -9.31 -20.20
CA GLN A 670 -36.41 -9.13 -21.15
C GLN A 670 -35.55 -7.85 -21.14
N ASN A 671 -34.31 -8.06 -20.66
CA ASN A 671 -33.04 -7.49 -21.11
C ASN A 671 -32.87 -5.97 -21.21
N ALA A 672 -32.54 -5.35 -20.07
CA ALA A 672 -31.56 -4.25 -20.02
C ALA A 672 -30.84 -4.25 -18.66
N HIS A 673 -29.62 -4.79 -18.59
CA HIS A 673 -28.78 -4.70 -17.40
C HIS A 673 -28.14 -3.30 -17.31
N HIS A 674 -28.77 -2.41 -16.54
CA HIS A 674 -28.13 -1.17 -16.08
C HIS A 674 -27.86 -1.25 -14.57
N THR A 675 -26.64 -1.63 -14.20
CA THR A 675 -26.08 -1.43 -12.86
C THR A 675 -25.46 -0.03 -12.77
N ARG A 676 -25.60 0.63 -11.62
CA ARG A 676 -25.33 2.08 -11.46
C ARG A 676 -24.14 2.31 -10.53
N LEU A 677 -22.98 2.64 -11.11
CA LEU A 677 -21.82 3.20 -10.39
C LEU A 677 -22.23 4.45 -9.59
N LYS A 678 -21.48 4.78 -8.52
CA LYS A 678 -21.61 6.07 -7.81
C LYS A 678 -21.57 7.22 -8.83
N SER A 679 -22.43 8.22 -8.69
CA SER A 679 -22.53 9.34 -9.66
C SER A 679 -21.19 10.06 -9.89
N SER A 680 -20.37 10.19 -8.85
CA SER A 680 -18.98 10.68 -8.93
C SER A 680 -18.16 9.89 -9.96
N ASN A 681 -18.22 8.56 -9.92
CA ASN A 681 -17.37 7.68 -10.74
C ASN A 681 -17.86 7.64 -12.20
N VAL A 682 -19.17 7.76 -12.43
CA VAL A 682 -19.73 7.94 -13.79
C VAL A 682 -19.31 9.29 -14.38
N THR A 683 -19.36 10.36 -13.58
CA THR A 683 -18.99 11.72 -14.03
C THR A 683 -17.50 11.81 -14.37
N PHE A 684 -16.65 11.05 -13.68
CA PHE A 684 -15.22 10.92 -13.99
C PHE A 684 -14.97 10.31 -15.37
N LEU A 685 -15.61 9.18 -15.69
CA LEU A 685 -15.51 8.56 -17.02
C LEU A 685 -15.99 9.51 -18.13
N ASN A 686 -17.11 10.21 -17.92
CA ASN A 686 -17.68 11.14 -18.91
C ASN A 686 -16.83 12.42 -19.10
N GLN A 687 -16.08 12.89 -18.09
CA GLN A 687 -15.20 14.06 -18.22
C GLN A 687 -13.95 13.77 -19.06
N ASN A 688 -13.42 12.55 -19.04
CA ASN A 688 -12.24 12.21 -19.85
C ASN A 688 -12.57 11.99 -21.34
N VAL A 689 -13.82 11.61 -21.67
CA VAL A 689 -14.27 11.41 -23.06
C VAL A 689 -14.62 12.73 -23.77
N SER A 690 -14.84 13.83 -23.04
CA SER A 690 -15.32 15.11 -23.60
C SER A 690 -14.23 16.06 -24.11
N HIS A 691 -12.94 15.70 -24.03
CA HIS A 691 -11.81 16.50 -24.53
C HIS A 691 -11.20 15.97 -25.84
N SER A 692 -12.03 15.67 -26.84
CA SER A 692 -11.56 15.29 -28.19
C SER A 692 -12.52 15.62 -29.36
N CYS A 693 -13.41 16.62 -29.23
CA CYS A 693 -14.14 17.18 -30.38
C CYS A 693 -14.72 18.58 -30.14
N SER A 694 -13.95 19.63 -30.45
CA SER A 694 -14.46 20.93 -30.94
C SER A 694 -13.30 21.90 -31.21
N ASP A 695 -12.71 21.84 -32.41
CA ASP A 695 -11.97 22.96 -33.03
C ASP A 695 -11.88 22.68 -34.55
N LEU A 696 -12.88 23.18 -35.30
CA LEU A 696 -12.90 23.39 -36.75
C LEU A 696 -13.90 24.51 -37.07
#